data_AF-A0A1R1EL70-F1
#
_entry.id   AF-A0A1R1EL70-F1
#
_cell.length_a   1.000
_cell.length_b   1.000
_cell.length_c   1.000
_cell.angle_alpha   90.00
_cell.angle_beta   90.00
_cell.angle_gamma   90.00
#
_symmetry.space_group_name_H-M   'P 1'
#
loop_
_entity.id
_entity.type
_entity.pdbx_description
1 polymer ?
#
loop_
_entity_poly.entity_id
_entity_poly.type
_entity_poly.pdbx_seq_one_letter_code
_entity_poly.pdbx_strand_id
1 'polypeptide(L)'
;MSFLQFVYRNVARSKRTYAAYFLSSAFSVMIFFICALFLFSPYIRGQLIYPIVMQTMITAECIMYLFSFFFVLYSVGSFLTSRKREIGILLMHGMTKGQLNRMVLMENMLIGLGAILTGMAAGLITGKLFLMIGSRAFGMAPIPFYLPWQALALTPGAFVLLFLLISVCTSVMLRNRTLIELFQSGQRPKTPPRASGIQSLLAAVLLLASYALAATTTVNTIYIRMLPVVIMTIAGTYFLYTQLGVWVVRLLQKRRLFFWKRTNIVTVSNLAYRLKDNANMLFMVTIISTVSFCAVGVFASINTLSGQFREDYPAAVSYLSKGGNSLEAQHVQQLEDELRAKGLGPAIVSFPVKNIQVGLPAGEGDSALLPVISYSSYKQAVEAAGDSDLEKPLEGIDALVMISSERDRTYTRIREMEVYTLAEERLQIREIGYTSRVPVPEHVLREMKWKREGDFSGLVVSDRLFDRLTSPVSVDRYTGFYVDDFERTLGLGERLAPRGEVRYDAGQPYAMTVSGTLYVTQMTSYRAMLFAALLVGTVFFIAAGSFLYFRLYADLDYDRRQYDTIAKMGLTDRELNRIVTGQLAMLFFVPILLAALHSIFAFMALQSFYYLSIAWEMGAVLACFVTAQVAYFFFIRYNYLRNVRKTLI
;
A
#
# COMPACT_ATOMS: atom_id res chain seq x y z
N MET A 1 -11.25 50.83 -5.13
CA MET A 1 -11.11 49.47 -4.53
C MET A 1 -9.64 49.20 -4.32
N SER A 2 -9.22 48.72 -3.14
CA SER A 2 -7.82 48.31 -2.95
C SER A 2 -7.54 46.97 -3.66
N PHE A 3 -6.28 46.71 -3.98
CA PHE A 3 -5.85 45.45 -4.61
C PHE A 3 -6.24 44.21 -3.76
N LEU A 4 -6.16 44.33 -2.43
CA LEU A 4 -6.58 43.27 -1.50
C LEU A 4 -8.10 43.02 -1.54
N GLN A 5 -8.89 44.09 -1.58
CA GLN A 5 -10.34 43.97 -1.72
C GLN A 5 -10.72 43.33 -3.06
N PHE A 6 -9.95 43.59 -4.11
CA PHE A 6 -10.14 42.96 -5.42
C PHE A 6 -9.90 41.45 -5.35
N VAL A 7 -8.76 41.01 -4.80
CA VAL A 7 -8.42 39.59 -4.62
C VAL A 7 -9.50 38.86 -3.82
N TYR A 8 -9.89 39.40 -2.66
CA TYR A 8 -10.91 38.78 -1.81
C TYR A 8 -12.25 38.64 -2.53
N ARG A 9 -12.72 39.71 -3.19
CA ARG A 9 -13.98 39.67 -3.94
C ARG A 9 -13.92 38.70 -5.11
N ASN A 10 -12.75 38.49 -5.70
CA ASN A 10 -12.57 37.54 -6.78
C ASN A 10 -12.76 36.09 -6.30
N VAL A 11 -12.07 35.72 -5.22
CA VAL A 11 -12.26 34.41 -4.56
C VAL A 11 -13.71 34.22 -4.12
N ALA A 12 -14.31 35.25 -3.51
CA ALA A 12 -15.68 35.20 -3.01
C ALA A 12 -16.75 35.11 -4.12
N ARG A 13 -16.53 35.68 -5.30
CA ARG A 13 -17.42 35.53 -6.46
C ARG A 13 -17.27 34.16 -7.13
N SER A 14 -16.06 33.62 -7.13
CA SER A 14 -15.72 32.33 -7.77
C SER A 14 -15.78 31.14 -6.81
N LYS A 15 -16.53 31.23 -5.70
CA LYS A 15 -16.61 30.19 -4.65
C LYS A 15 -16.88 28.78 -5.19
N ARG A 16 -17.78 28.63 -6.16
CA ARG A 16 -18.12 27.33 -6.76
C ARG A 16 -16.92 26.71 -7.48
N THR A 17 -16.14 27.54 -8.16
CA THR A 17 -14.96 27.13 -8.90
C THR A 17 -13.82 26.78 -7.95
N TYR A 18 -13.70 27.45 -6.81
CA TYR A 18 -12.67 27.15 -5.80
C TYR A 18 -13.06 26.07 -4.79
N ALA A 19 -14.33 25.69 -4.70
CA ALA A 19 -14.85 24.80 -3.65
C ALA A 19 -14.14 23.43 -3.63
N ALA A 20 -13.91 22.82 -4.79
CA ALA A 20 -13.27 21.51 -4.87
C ALA A 20 -11.80 21.55 -4.44
N TYR A 21 -11.07 22.58 -4.88
CA TYR A 21 -9.69 22.82 -4.47
C TYR A 21 -9.59 23.05 -2.95
N PHE A 22 -10.46 23.92 -2.42
CA PHE A 22 -10.53 24.22 -1.01
C PHE A 22 -10.88 22.98 -0.17
N LEU A 23 -11.93 22.25 -0.54
CA LEU A 23 -12.42 21.10 0.23
C LEU A 23 -11.38 19.97 0.26
N SER A 24 -10.75 19.67 -0.88
CA SER A 24 -9.71 18.65 -0.93
C SER A 24 -8.48 19.06 -0.12
N SER A 25 -8.08 20.33 -0.17
CA SER A 25 -6.94 20.82 0.61
C SER A 25 -7.25 20.83 2.11
N ALA A 26 -8.45 21.26 2.50
CA ALA A 26 -8.90 21.25 3.89
C ALA A 26 -8.97 19.81 4.44
N PHE A 27 -9.43 18.85 3.63
CA PHE A 27 -9.43 17.44 4.02
C PHE A 27 -8.01 16.87 4.15
N SER A 28 -7.09 17.20 3.24
CA SER A 28 -5.67 16.81 3.37
C SER A 28 -5.05 17.39 4.64
N VAL A 29 -5.30 18.67 4.96
CA VAL A 29 -4.85 19.30 6.21
C VAL A 29 -5.43 18.57 7.41
N MET A 30 -6.72 18.26 7.39
CA MET A 30 -7.41 17.57 8.49
C MET A 30 -6.74 16.22 8.80
N ILE A 31 -6.52 15.39 7.77
CA ILE A 31 -5.90 14.07 7.94
C ILE A 31 -4.43 14.19 8.32
N PHE A 32 -3.68 15.13 7.73
CA PHE A 32 -2.31 15.42 8.15
C PHE A 32 -2.24 15.83 9.63
N PHE A 33 -3.15 16.70 10.08
CA PHE A 33 -3.25 17.08 11.48
C PHE A 33 -3.55 15.89 12.39
N ILE A 34 -4.46 15.00 11.97
CA ILE A 34 -4.79 13.77 12.71
C ILE A 34 -3.56 12.86 12.83
N CYS A 35 -2.79 12.65 11.75
CA CYS A 35 -1.54 11.91 11.80
C CYS A 35 -0.54 12.56 12.77
N ALA A 36 -0.43 13.89 12.74
CA ALA A 36 0.47 14.63 13.63
C ALA A 36 0.06 14.51 15.11
N LEU A 37 -1.25 14.37 15.41
CA LEU A 37 -1.68 14.04 16.77
C LEU A 37 -1.02 12.75 17.23
N PHE A 38 -1.15 11.66 16.46
CA PHE A 38 -0.53 10.36 16.81
C PHE A 38 0.99 10.43 16.92
N LEU A 39 1.65 11.15 16.01
CA LEU A 39 3.09 11.32 15.99
C LEU A 39 3.64 11.91 17.29
N PHE A 40 2.95 12.89 17.86
CA PHE A 40 3.36 13.58 19.08
C PHE A 40 2.62 13.09 20.33
N SER A 41 2.09 11.86 20.32
CA SER A 41 1.38 11.31 21.47
C SER A 41 2.29 11.00 22.65
N PRO A 42 2.06 11.57 23.85
CA PRO A 42 2.76 11.15 25.04
C PRO A 42 2.31 9.76 25.52
N TYR A 43 1.10 9.32 25.17
CA TYR A 43 0.50 8.06 25.65
C TYR A 43 1.05 6.82 24.95
N ILE A 44 1.66 7.00 23.78
CA ILE A 44 2.31 5.92 23.03
C ILE A 44 3.79 5.83 23.42
N ARG A 45 4.40 6.92 23.90
CA ARG A 45 5.83 6.95 24.29
C ARG A 45 6.10 5.97 25.44
N GLY A 46 7.11 5.13 25.26
CA GLY A 46 7.52 4.12 26.24
C GLY A 46 6.90 2.75 26.05
N GLN A 47 5.91 2.60 25.16
CA GLN A 47 5.42 1.27 24.77
C GLN A 47 6.33 0.63 23.71
N LEU A 48 6.44 -0.70 23.71
CA LEU A 48 7.22 -1.47 22.72
C LEU A 48 6.86 -1.11 21.26
N ILE A 49 5.60 -0.73 21.04
CA ILE A 49 5.03 -0.42 19.73
C ILE A 49 5.26 1.03 19.26
N TYR A 50 5.83 1.89 20.10
CA TYR A 50 6.06 3.31 19.78
C TYR A 50 6.84 3.54 18.48
N PRO A 51 7.99 2.87 18.23
CA PRO A 51 8.79 3.13 17.02
C PRO A 51 8.02 2.80 15.74
N ILE A 52 7.22 1.73 15.78
CA ILE A 52 6.42 1.22 14.67
C ILE A 52 5.32 2.21 14.31
N VAL A 53 4.53 2.63 15.30
CA VAL A 53 3.43 3.60 15.08
C VAL A 53 4.00 4.92 14.57
N MET A 54 5.10 5.40 15.15
CA MET A 54 5.78 6.62 14.73
C MET A 54 6.25 6.54 13.27
N GLN A 55 7.01 5.50 12.90
CA GLN A 55 7.51 5.32 11.53
C GLN A 55 6.39 5.22 10.51
N THR A 56 5.30 4.54 10.88
CA THR A 56 4.11 4.40 10.03
C THR A 56 3.43 5.75 9.81
N MET A 57 3.21 6.54 10.87
CA MET A 57 2.59 7.86 10.77
C MET A 57 3.46 8.85 9.99
N ILE A 58 4.79 8.86 10.21
CA ILE A 58 5.71 9.70 9.42
C ILE A 58 5.62 9.36 7.94
N THR A 59 5.63 8.06 7.61
CA THR A 59 5.53 7.60 6.22
C THR A 59 4.21 8.04 5.59
N ALA A 60 3.10 7.92 6.31
CA ALA A 60 1.79 8.39 5.88
C ALA A 60 1.77 9.91 5.65
N GLU A 61 2.33 10.71 6.57
CA GLU A 61 2.46 12.16 6.43
C GLU A 61 3.30 12.57 5.21
N CYS A 62 4.44 11.91 4.98
CA CYS A 62 5.29 12.18 3.82
C CYS A 62 4.55 11.90 2.50
N ILE A 63 3.90 10.74 2.39
CA ILE A 63 3.10 10.37 1.21
C ILE A 63 1.97 11.37 1.00
N MET A 64 1.27 11.75 2.07
CA MET A 64 0.16 12.71 2.06
C MET A 64 0.60 14.11 1.63
N TYR A 65 1.74 14.58 2.12
CA TYR A 65 2.29 15.89 1.81
C TYR A 65 2.76 15.96 0.35
N LEU A 66 3.51 14.94 -0.10
CA LEU A 66 3.94 14.82 -1.49
C LEU A 66 2.74 14.78 -2.45
N PHE A 67 1.73 13.98 -2.11
CA PHE A 67 0.50 13.91 -2.88
C PHE A 67 -0.23 15.25 -2.93
N SER A 68 -0.39 15.91 -1.78
CA SER A 68 -1.06 17.20 -1.68
C SER A 68 -0.37 18.25 -2.55
N PHE A 69 0.97 18.22 -2.63
CA PHE A 69 1.72 19.10 -3.52
C PHE A 69 1.32 18.92 -5.00
N PHE A 70 1.41 17.69 -5.53
CA PHE A 70 1.06 17.42 -6.93
C PHE A 70 -0.41 17.68 -7.23
N PHE A 71 -1.28 17.27 -6.31
CA PHE A 71 -2.72 17.46 -6.43
C PHE A 71 -3.09 18.94 -6.48
N VAL A 72 -2.60 19.72 -5.52
CA VAL A 72 -2.90 21.15 -5.45
C VAL A 72 -2.29 21.89 -6.64
N LEU A 73 -1.05 21.58 -7.02
CA LEU A 73 -0.40 22.18 -8.18
C LEU A 73 -1.23 21.97 -9.46
N TYR A 74 -1.70 20.74 -9.68
CA TYR A 74 -2.55 20.41 -10.82
C TYR A 74 -3.92 21.11 -10.74
N SER A 75 -4.54 21.12 -9.55
CA SER A 75 -5.82 21.79 -9.31
C SER A 75 -5.76 23.28 -9.64
N VAL A 76 -4.74 23.99 -9.15
CA VAL A 76 -4.53 25.41 -9.43
C VAL A 76 -4.22 25.62 -10.93
N GLY A 77 -3.44 24.74 -11.56
CA GLY A 77 -3.21 24.79 -13.00
C GLY A 77 -4.50 24.70 -13.82
N SER A 78 -5.36 23.72 -13.53
CA SER A 78 -6.67 23.59 -14.18
C SER A 78 -7.57 24.80 -13.90
N PHE A 79 -7.52 25.32 -12.69
CA PHE A 79 -8.25 26.52 -12.28
C PHE A 79 -7.83 27.75 -13.10
N LEU A 80 -6.54 28.03 -13.20
CA LEU A 80 -6.00 29.14 -14.01
C LEU A 80 -6.38 29.00 -15.49
N THR A 81 -6.50 27.76 -15.97
CA THR A 81 -6.94 27.47 -17.34
C THR A 81 -8.40 27.91 -17.57
N SER A 82 -9.28 27.76 -16.56
CA SER A 82 -10.68 28.18 -16.65
C SER A 82 -10.87 29.70 -16.66
N ARG A 83 -9.89 30.47 -16.15
CA ARG A 83 -9.94 31.94 -16.02
C ARG A 83 -9.08 32.69 -17.04
N LYS A 84 -8.60 32.02 -18.09
CA LYS A 84 -7.77 32.65 -19.14
C LYS A 84 -8.42 33.90 -19.75
N ARG A 85 -9.74 33.89 -19.96
CA ARG A 85 -10.46 35.05 -20.50
C ARG A 85 -10.47 36.22 -19.51
N GLU A 86 -10.70 35.96 -18.23
CA GLU A 86 -10.69 36.99 -17.18
C GLU A 86 -9.30 37.62 -17.05
N ILE A 87 -8.26 36.79 -16.99
CA ILE A 87 -6.87 37.24 -16.96
C ILE A 87 -6.54 38.07 -18.21
N GLY A 88 -6.99 37.65 -19.39
CA GLY A 88 -6.83 38.40 -20.63
C GLY A 88 -7.46 39.79 -20.58
N ILE A 89 -8.69 39.92 -20.06
CA ILE A 89 -9.38 41.20 -19.89
C ILE A 89 -8.62 42.13 -18.93
N LEU A 90 -8.14 41.59 -17.81
CA LEU A 90 -7.37 42.35 -16.82
C LEU A 90 -6.04 42.86 -17.40
N LEU A 91 -5.33 42.03 -18.17
CA LEU A 91 -4.10 42.44 -18.86
C LEU A 91 -4.37 43.52 -19.91
N MET A 92 -5.49 43.46 -20.64
CA MET A 92 -5.88 44.52 -21.60
C MET A 92 -6.23 45.85 -20.91
N HIS A 93 -6.76 45.80 -19.68
CA HIS A 93 -7.03 47.00 -18.87
C HIS A 93 -5.77 47.56 -18.18
N GLY A 94 -4.58 47.09 -18.56
CA GLY A 94 -3.31 47.63 -18.07
C GLY A 94 -2.74 46.94 -16.83
N MET A 95 -3.30 45.81 -16.38
CA MET A 95 -2.69 45.04 -15.29
C MET A 95 -1.34 44.49 -15.73
N THR A 96 -0.28 44.78 -14.98
CA THR A 96 1.07 44.28 -15.28
C THR A 96 1.18 42.79 -14.97
N LYS A 97 2.12 42.08 -15.60
CA LYS A 97 2.41 40.67 -15.28
C LYS A 97 2.80 40.45 -13.81
N GLY A 98 3.49 41.42 -13.20
CA GLY A 98 3.84 41.37 -11.78
C GLY A 98 2.60 41.47 -10.87
N GLN A 99 1.66 42.36 -11.20
CA GLN A 99 0.38 42.45 -10.50
C GLN A 99 -0.45 41.18 -10.67
N LEU A 100 -0.45 40.56 -11.85
CA LEU A 100 -1.11 39.26 -12.07
C LEU A 100 -0.53 38.16 -11.17
N ASN A 101 0.80 38.02 -11.14
CA ASN A 101 1.45 37.00 -10.31
C ASN A 101 1.17 37.25 -8.83
N ARG A 102 1.23 38.50 -8.37
CA ARG A 102 0.86 38.88 -7.00
C ARG A 102 -0.59 38.54 -6.70
N MET A 103 -1.51 38.80 -7.63
CA MET A 103 -2.93 38.45 -7.49
C MET A 103 -3.11 36.94 -7.30
N VAL A 104 -2.55 36.13 -8.19
CA VAL A 104 -2.66 34.65 -8.13
C VAL A 104 -2.05 34.10 -6.84
N LEU A 105 -0.90 34.62 -6.42
CA LEU A 105 -0.28 34.26 -5.15
C LEU A 105 -1.21 34.56 -3.97
N MET A 106 -1.81 35.76 -3.93
CA MET A 106 -2.71 36.14 -2.84
C MET A 106 -4.02 35.34 -2.86
N GLU A 107 -4.57 35.01 -4.02
CA GLU A 107 -5.74 34.12 -4.13
C GLU A 107 -5.42 32.72 -3.59
N ASN A 108 -4.30 32.13 -3.99
CA ASN A 108 -3.87 30.81 -3.51
C ASN A 108 -3.61 30.81 -2.00
N MET A 109 -2.96 31.86 -1.48
CA MET A 109 -2.72 32.03 -0.05
C MET A 109 -4.01 32.17 0.75
N LEU A 110 -4.98 32.96 0.26
CA LEU A 110 -6.25 33.14 0.95
C LEU A 110 -7.02 31.82 1.07
N ILE A 111 -7.06 31.05 -0.02
CA ILE A 111 -7.73 29.74 -0.04
C ILE A 111 -6.96 28.72 0.80
N GLY A 112 -5.63 28.73 0.72
CA GLY A 112 -4.77 27.85 1.50
C GLY A 112 -4.89 28.10 3.01
N LEU A 113 -4.85 29.36 3.45
CA LEU A 113 -5.07 29.72 4.85
C LEU A 113 -6.46 29.33 5.32
N GLY A 114 -7.50 29.55 4.51
CA GLY A 114 -8.85 29.08 4.83
C GLY A 114 -8.92 27.55 4.95
N ALA A 115 -8.22 26.81 4.08
CA ALA A 115 -8.15 25.36 4.12
C ALA A 115 -7.40 24.86 5.36
N ILE A 116 -6.34 25.56 5.78
CA ILE A 116 -5.61 25.24 7.02
C ILE A 116 -6.54 25.42 8.22
N LEU A 117 -7.18 26.58 8.33
CA LEU A 117 -8.07 26.89 9.46
C LEU A 117 -9.24 25.90 9.56
N THR A 118 -9.93 25.65 8.43
CA THR A 118 -11.07 24.73 8.41
C THR A 118 -10.66 23.27 8.56
N GLY A 119 -9.56 22.85 7.96
CA GLY A 119 -9.01 21.50 8.09
C GLY A 119 -8.56 21.20 9.51
N MET A 120 -7.86 22.14 10.17
CA MET A 120 -7.50 22.00 11.58
C MET A 120 -8.71 22.03 12.49
N ALA A 121 -9.68 22.93 12.26
CA ALA A 121 -10.91 22.96 13.06
C ALA A 121 -11.68 21.64 12.95
N ALA A 122 -11.84 21.11 11.74
CA ALA A 122 -12.45 19.80 11.51
C ALA A 122 -11.63 18.67 12.16
N GLY A 123 -10.29 18.74 12.09
CA GLY A 123 -9.38 17.77 12.68
C GLY A 123 -9.39 17.80 14.21
N LEU A 124 -9.59 18.97 14.82
CA LEU A 124 -9.81 19.12 16.26
C LEU A 124 -11.14 18.48 16.69
N ILE A 125 -12.23 18.77 15.97
CA ILE A 125 -13.57 18.24 16.25
C ILE A 125 -13.58 16.71 16.12
N THR A 126 -12.95 16.19 15.07
CA THR A 126 -12.90 14.75 14.78
C THR A 126 -11.73 14.04 15.45
N GLY A 127 -10.79 14.77 16.06
CA GLY A 127 -9.54 14.21 16.60
C GLY A 127 -9.80 13.14 17.66
N LYS A 128 -10.77 13.35 18.56
CA LYS A 128 -11.17 12.33 19.55
C LYS A 128 -11.68 11.04 18.88
N LEU A 129 -12.47 11.17 17.81
CA LEU A 129 -12.98 10.03 17.05
C LEU A 129 -11.83 9.25 16.43
N PHE A 130 -10.89 9.94 15.77
CA PHE A 130 -9.75 9.28 15.15
C PHE A 130 -8.79 8.68 16.16
N LEU A 131 -8.52 9.32 17.30
CA LEU A 131 -7.73 8.73 18.39
C LEU A 131 -8.40 7.47 18.96
N MET A 132 -9.73 7.43 19.05
CA MET A 132 -10.47 6.24 19.47
C MET A 132 -10.41 5.12 18.42
N ILE A 133 -10.55 5.45 17.14
CA ILE A 133 -10.40 4.48 16.04
C ILE A 133 -8.97 3.96 16.00
N GLY A 134 -7.97 4.85 16.09
CA GLY A 134 -6.56 4.52 16.05
C GLY A 134 -6.10 3.70 17.26
N SER A 135 -6.53 4.03 18.48
CA SER A 135 -6.21 3.21 19.66
C SER A 135 -6.78 1.79 19.56
N ARG A 136 -8.03 1.63 19.11
CA ARG A 136 -8.58 0.31 18.81
C ARG A 136 -7.85 -0.39 17.68
N ALA A 137 -7.52 0.33 16.61
CA ALA A 137 -6.75 -0.21 15.51
C ALA A 137 -5.39 -0.69 16.02
N PHE A 138 -4.68 0.08 16.82
CA PHE A 138 -3.36 -0.30 17.36
C PHE A 138 -3.43 -1.34 18.49
N GLY A 139 -4.63 -1.80 18.90
CA GLY A 139 -4.78 -2.75 20.01
C GLY A 139 -4.39 -2.18 21.38
N MET A 140 -4.45 -0.86 21.54
CA MET A 140 -4.08 -0.16 22.77
C MET A 140 -5.29 0.25 23.60
N ALA A 141 -5.02 0.58 24.86
CA ALA A 141 -5.97 1.31 25.69
C ALA A 141 -6.40 2.63 25.01
N PRO A 142 -7.65 3.09 25.23
CA PRO A 142 -8.15 4.32 24.63
C PRO A 142 -7.24 5.51 24.93
N ILE A 143 -6.70 6.14 23.88
CA ILE A 143 -5.88 7.34 24.02
C ILE A 143 -6.83 8.52 24.33
N PRO A 144 -6.66 9.22 25.46
CA PRO A 144 -7.48 10.40 25.75
C PRO A 144 -7.17 11.52 24.76
N PHE A 145 -8.10 12.46 24.59
CA PHE A 145 -7.85 13.61 23.73
C PHE A 145 -6.81 14.54 24.37
N TYR A 146 -5.78 14.90 23.61
CA TYR A 146 -4.77 15.90 23.97
C TYR A 146 -4.42 16.72 22.73
N LEU A 147 -3.81 17.88 22.97
CA LEU A 147 -3.44 18.80 21.91
C LEU A 147 -1.94 19.13 21.99
N PRO A 148 -1.08 18.42 21.25
CA PRO A 148 0.35 18.69 21.27
C PRO A 148 0.62 19.98 20.48
N TRP A 149 1.36 20.92 21.10
CA TRP A 149 1.75 22.17 20.44
C TRP A 149 2.56 21.90 19.16
N GLN A 150 3.33 20.81 19.12
CA GLN A 150 4.08 20.39 17.93
C GLN A 150 3.16 20.13 16.72
N ALA A 151 2.00 19.48 16.90
CA ALA A 151 1.06 19.25 15.79
C ALA A 151 0.40 20.56 15.31
N LEU A 152 0.10 21.47 16.26
CA LEU A 152 -0.44 22.80 15.98
C LEU A 152 0.55 23.70 15.24
N ALA A 153 1.85 23.51 15.43
CA ALA A 153 2.89 24.25 14.72
C ALA A 153 3.27 23.58 13.38
N LEU A 154 3.45 22.26 13.38
CA LEU A 154 3.86 21.48 12.22
C LEU A 154 2.85 21.59 11.07
N THR A 155 1.56 21.47 11.36
CA THR A 155 0.53 21.41 10.31
C THR A 155 0.39 22.73 9.55
N PRO A 156 0.18 23.90 10.21
CA PRO A 156 0.22 25.19 9.52
C PRO A 156 1.57 25.45 8.85
N GLY A 157 2.69 25.16 9.52
CA GLY A 157 4.02 25.38 8.97
C GLY A 157 4.23 24.65 7.65
N ALA A 158 3.91 23.35 7.62
CA ALA A 158 4.02 22.52 6.43
C ALA A 158 3.08 23.00 5.32
N PHE A 159 1.80 23.25 5.60
CA PHE A 159 0.86 23.65 4.55
C PHE A 159 1.04 25.09 4.06
N VAL A 160 1.48 26.04 4.91
CA VAL A 160 1.87 27.38 4.46
C VAL A 160 3.05 27.29 3.50
N LEU A 161 4.07 26.48 3.83
CA LEU A 161 5.20 26.22 2.93
C LEU A 161 4.73 25.59 1.61
N LEU A 162 3.85 24.58 1.67
CA LEU A 162 3.26 23.94 0.50
C LEU A 162 2.56 24.95 -0.41
N PHE A 163 1.65 25.76 0.14
CA PHE A 163 0.94 26.77 -0.65
C PHE A 163 1.87 27.84 -1.21
N LEU A 164 2.98 28.14 -0.53
CA LEU A 164 3.98 29.10 -1.01
C LEU A 164 4.72 28.52 -2.20
N LEU A 165 5.20 27.28 -2.10
CA LEU A 165 5.84 26.56 -3.20
C LEU A 165 4.91 26.47 -4.42
N ILE A 166 3.65 26.09 -4.22
CA ILE A 166 2.64 26.05 -5.30
C ILE A 166 2.42 27.43 -5.90
N SER A 167 2.34 28.48 -5.10
CA SER A 167 2.14 29.85 -5.59
C SER A 167 3.30 30.32 -6.47
N VAL A 168 4.53 29.93 -6.13
CA VAL A 168 5.71 30.18 -6.96
C VAL A 168 5.66 29.38 -8.25
N CYS A 169 5.44 28.06 -8.19
CA CYS A 169 5.35 27.20 -9.38
C CYS A 169 4.27 27.65 -10.35
N THR A 170 3.09 28.03 -9.84
CA THR A 170 1.95 28.50 -10.66
C THR A 170 2.24 29.84 -11.33
N SER A 171 2.94 30.75 -10.63
CA SER A 171 3.40 32.02 -11.21
C SER A 171 4.39 31.81 -12.36
N VAL A 172 5.28 30.81 -12.25
CA VAL A 172 6.21 30.44 -13.34
C VAL A 172 5.45 29.86 -14.53
N MET A 173 4.46 28.99 -14.30
CA MET A 173 3.60 28.43 -15.36
C MET A 173 2.85 29.49 -16.17
N LEU A 174 2.51 30.63 -15.56
CA LEU A 174 1.78 31.73 -16.21
C LEU A 174 2.69 32.68 -17.01
N ARG A 175 3.99 32.74 -16.73
CA ARG A 175 4.91 33.71 -17.33
C ARG A 175 5.06 33.55 -18.85
N ASN A 176 4.93 32.33 -19.35
CA ASN A 176 5.25 31.96 -20.74
C ASN A 176 4.04 31.95 -21.70
N ARG A 177 2.88 32.48 -21.30
CA ARG A 177 1.68 32.53 -22.16
C ARG A 177 1.55 33.90 -22.83
N THR A 178 1.39 33.92 -24.16
CA THR A 178 1.16 35.15 -24.92
C THR A 178 -0.27 35.65 -24.71
N LEU A 179 -0.45 36.98 -24.73
CA LEU A 179 -1.73 37.65 -24.43
C LEU A 179 -2.84 37.25 -25.42
N ILE A 180 -2.45 36.98 -26.68
CA ILE A 180 -3.33 36.50 -27.76
C ILE A 180 -3.82 35.06 -27.49
N GLU A 181 -2.97 34.19 -26.93
CA GLU A 181 -3.38 32.82 -26.57
C GLU A 181 -4.40 32.78 -25.43
N LEU A 182 -4.33 33.71 -24.48
CA LEU A 182 -5.33 33.81 -23.41
C LEU A 182 -6.70 34.20 -23.97
N PHE A 183 -6.73 35.14 -24.93
CA PHE A 183 -7.96 35.69 -25.51
C PHE A 183 -8.71 34.70 -26.41
N GLN A 184 -7.99 33.92 -27.23
CA GLN A 184 -8.59 32.99 -28.21
C GLN A 184 -8.90 31.59 -27.64
N SER A 185 -8.56 31.32 -26.37
CA SER A 185 -8.64 29.98 -25.76
C SER A 185 -10.04 29.35 -25.70
N GLY A 186 -11.12 30.15 -25.77
CA GLY A 186 -12.51 29.67 -25.79
C GLY A 186 -13.18 29.64 -27.17
N GLN A 187 -12.51 30.13 -28.22
CA GLN A 187 -13.08 30.25 -29.58
C GLN A 187 -12.34 29.42 -30.64
N ARG A 188 -11.15 28.88 -30.33
CA ARG A 188 -10.45 27.97 -31.26
C ARG A 188 -11.20 26.63 -31.35
N PRO A 189 -11.52 26.13 -32.56
CA PRO A 189 -12.07 24.79 -32.73
C PRO A 189 -11.14 23.77 -32.06
N LYS A 190 -11.70 22.91 -31.20
CA LYS A 190 -10.90 21.82 -30.59
C LYS A 190 -10.33 20.97 -31.72
N THR A 191 -9.00 20.91 -31.82
CA THR A 191 -8.35 20.12 -32.87
C THR A 191 -8.76 18.65 -32.71
N PRO A 192 -9.04 17.93 -33.81
CA PRO A 192 -9.46 16.54 -33.71
C PRO A 192 -8.35 15.74 -33.00
N PRO A 193 -8.68 14.98 -31.93
CA PRO A 193 -7.67 14.38 -31.07
C PRO A 193 -6.91 13.32 -31.86
N ARG A 194 -5.66 13.60 -32.25
CA ARG A 194 -4.79 12.68 -33.01
C ARG A 194 -4.11 11.72 -32.03
N ALA A 195 -4.29 10.42 -32.28
CA ALA A 195 -3.59 9.36 -31.59
C ALA A 195 -2.54 8.77 -32.54
N SER A 196 -1.32 8.56 -32.04
CA SER A 196 -0.30 7.81 -32.77
C SER A 196 -0.55 6.31 -32.61
N GLY A 197 -0.61 5.58 -33.73
CA GLY A 197 -0.76 4.12 -33.70
C GLY A 197 0.39 3.43 -32.97
N ILE A 198 1.63 3.92 -33.18
CA ILE A 198 2.84 3.38 -32.55
C ILE A 198 2.81 3.59 -31.03
N GLN A 199 2.45 4.78 -30.55
CA GLN A 199 2.37 5.03 -29.11
C GLN A 199 1.21 4.29 -28.45
N SER A 200 0.14 4.02 -29.19
CA SER A 200 -0.98 3.19 -28.72
C SER A 200 -0.54 1.72 -28.59
N LEU A 201 0.24 1.21 -29.54
CA LEU A 201 0.85 -0.11 -29.45
C LEU A 201 1.84 -0.20 -28.28
N LEU A 202 2.69 0.81 -28.10
CA LEU A 202 3.61 0.89 -26.96
C LEU A 202 2.86 0.84 -25.61
N ALA A 203 1.74 1.55 -25.48
CA ALA A 203 0.91 1.49 -24.28
C ALA A 203 0.42 0.06 -23.99
N ALA A 204 -0.07 -0.63 -25.02
CA ALA A 204 -0.54 -2.01 -24.90
C ALA A 204 0.60 -2.96 -24.52
N VAL A 205 1.76 -2.85 -25.17
CA VAL A 205 2.95 -3.66 -24.87
C VAL A 205 3.42 -3.43 -23.45
N LEU A 206 3.54 -2.18 -22.99
CA LEU A 206 3.98 -1.86 -21.63
C LEU A 206 3.05 -2.44 -20.57
N LEU A 207 1.73 -2.33 -20.74
CA LEU A 207 0.76 -2.84 -19.78
C LEU A 207 0.66 -4.38 -19.82
N LEU A 208 0.65 -4.98 -21.01
CA LEU A 208 0.61 -6.44 -21.12
C LEU A 208 1.89 -7.06 -20.56
N ALA A 209 3.05 -6.47 -20.83
CA ALA A 209 4.31 -6.93 -20.27
C ALA A 209 4.38 -6.71 -18.75
N SER A 210 3.88 -5.59 -18.22
CA SER A 210 3.85 -5.39 -16.76
C SER A 210 2.92 -6.40 -16.07
N TYR A 211 1.77 -6.70 -16.65
CA TYR A 211 0.84 -7.71 -16.15
C TYR A 211 1.39 -9.12 -16.25
N ALA A 212 2.03 -9.47 -17.35
CA ALA A 212 2.68 -10.77 -17.52
C ALA A 212 3.82 -10.95 -16.52
N LEU A 213 4.67 -9.93 -16.32
CA LEU A 213 5.73 -9.96 -15.32
C LEU A 213 5.17 -10.08 -13.89
N ALA A 214 4.11 -9.33 -13.57
CA ALA A 214 3.45 -9.40 -12.27
C ALA A 214 2.83 -10.79 -12.03
N ALA A 215 2.09 -11.34 -12.99
CA ALA A 215 1.44 -12.65 -12.86
C ALA A 215 2.42 -13.83 -12.79
N THR A 216 3.62 -13.70 -13.37
CA THR A 216 4.67 -14.73 -13.34
C THR A 216 5.71 -14.49 -12.24
N THR A 217 5.45 -13.55 -11.33
CA THR A 217 6.37 -13.24 -10.24
C THR A 217 6.41 -14.38 -9.22
N THR A 218 7.62 -14.74 -8.84
CA THR A 218 7.93 -15.69 -7.76
C THR A 218 8.61 -14.96 -6.61
N VAL A 219 8.75 -15.60 -5.45
CA VAL A 219 9.36 -14.97 -4.26
C VAL A 219 10.78 -14.49 -4.51
N ASN A 220 11.58 -15.22 -5.30
CA ASN A 220 12.95 -14.79 -5.64
C ASN A 220 12.98 -13.61 -6.61
N THR A 221 11.99 -13.51 -7.50
CA THR A 221 11.98 -12.50 -8.55
C THR A 221 11.23 -11.23 -8.15
N ILE A 222 10.44 -11.25 -7.07
CA ILE A 222 9.61 -10.11 -6.64
C ILE A 222 10.45 -8.85 -6.38
N TYR A 223 11.59 -8.97 -5.70
CA TYR A 223 12.44 -7.85 -5.34
C TYR A 223 13.01 -7.12 -6.57
N ILE A 224 13.33 -7.87 -7.64
CA ILE A 224 13.90 -7.34 -8.87
C ILE A 224 12.78 -6.85 -9.81
N ARG A 225 11.64 -7.55 -9.85
CA ARG A 225 10.53 -7.26 -10.78
C ARG A 225 9.59 -6.16 -10.29
N MET A 226 9.50 -5.91 -8.98
CA MET A 226 8.52 -4.95 -8.44
C MET A 226 8.69 -3.54 -9.02
N LEU A 227 9.91 -3.00 -9.01
CA LEU A 227 10.17 -1.65 -9.49
C LEU A 227 9.95 -1.48 -11.02
N PRO A 228 10.46 -2.38 -11.89
CA PRO A 228 10.13 -2.37 -13.32
C PRO A 228 8.63 -2.48 -13.59
N VAL A 229 7.90 -3.37 -12.91
CA VAL A 229 6.46 -3.54 -13.08
C VAL A 229 5.72 -2.24 -12.74
N VAL A 230 6.08 -1.58 -11.63
CA VAL A 230 5.48 -0.30 -11.23
C VAL A 230 5.75 0.79 -12.28
N ILE A 231 7.00 0.93 -12.73
CA ILE A 231 7.38 1.95 -13.74
C ILE A 231 6.64 1.71 -15.06
N MET A 232 6.63 0.47 -15.55
CA MET A 232 5.94 0.10 -16.79
C MET A 232 4.43 0.32 -16.68
N THR A 233 3.83 0.02 -15.53
CA THR A 233 2.41 0.25 -15.29
C THR A 233 2.10 1.75 -15.29
N ILE A 234 2.88 2.58 -14.59
CA ILE A 234 2.69 4.04 -14.58
C ILE A 234 2.84 4.62 -16.00
N ALA A 235 3.92 4.28 -16.72
CA ALA A 235 4.16 4.76 -18.07
C ALA A 235 3.09 4.28 -19.07
N GLY A 236 2.73 2.99 -18.99
CA GLY A 236 1.71 2.37 -19.80
C GLY A 236 0.34 3.02 -19.61
N THR A 237 -0.06 3.31 -18.36
CA THR A 237 -1.33 3.97 -18.03
C THR A 237 -1.38 5.41 -18.54
N TYR A 238 -0.26 6.14 -18.51
CA TYR A 238 -0.19 7.47 -19.12
C TYR A 238 -0.43 7.44 -20.64
N PHE A 239 0.24 6.52 -21.35
CA PHE A 239 0.01 6.34 -22.79
C PHE A 239 -1.38 5.77 -23.11
N LEU A 240 -1.93 4.96 -22.20
CA LEU A 240 -3.29 4.42 -22.35
C LEU A 240 -4.31 5.54 -22.43
N TYR A 241 -4.26 6.54 -21.53
CA TYR A 241 -5.20 7.66 -21.58
C TYR A 241 -4.90 8.65 -22.70
N THR A 242 -3.63 8.94 -22.97
CA THR A 242 -3.27 9.99 -23.93
C THR A 242 -3.33 9.55 -25.40
N GLN A 243 -3.16 8.24 -25.68
CA GLN A 243 -3.04 7.68 -27.03
C GLN A 243 -4.02 6.52 -27.26
N LEU A 244 -3.90 5.41 -26.53
CA LEU A 244 -4.65 4.18 -26.80
C LEU A 244 -6.16 4.41 -26.68
N GLY A 245 -6.64 5.09 -25.64
CA GLY A 245 -8.06 5.39 -25.44
C GLY A 245 -8.64 6.21 -26.58
N VAL A 246 -7.91 7.21 -27.08
CA VAL A 246 -8.32 8.03 -28.23
C VAL A 246 -8.35 7.19 -29.52
N TRP A 247 -7.36 6.30 -29.71
CA TRP A 247 -7.32 5.38 -30.84
C TRP A 247 -8.50 4.39 -30.82
N VAL A 248 -8.84 3.82 -29.66
CA VAL A 248 -10.01 2.94 -29.47
C VAL A 248 -11.31 3.67 -29.79
N VAL A 249 -11.49 4.91 -29.34
CA VAL A 249 -12.70 5.68 -29.68
C VAL A 249 -12.78 5.95 -31.19
N ARG A 250 -11.67 6.23 -31.86
CA ARG A 250 -11.65 6.35 -33.33
C ARG A 250 -12.02 5.05 -34.03
N LEU A 251 -11.61 3.90 -33.50
CA LEU A 251 -12.02 2.60 -34.02
C LEU A 251 -13.54 2.38 -33.88
N LEU A 252 -14.13 2.82 -32.74
CA LEU A 252 -15.59 2.82 -32.54
C LEU A 252 -16.30 3.76 -33.51
N GLN A 253 -15.72 4.92 -33.82
CA GLN A 253 -16.27 5.87 -34.81
C GLN A 253 -16.29 5.28 -36.24
N LYS A 254 -15.35 4.38 -36.58
CA LYS A 254 -15.32 3.71 -37.89
C LYS A 254 -16.40 2.64 -38.04
N ARG A 255 -16.90 2.04 -36.94
CA ARG A 255 -17.93 1.00 -37.00
C ARG A 255 -19.33 1.62 -37.20
N ARG A 256 -19.77 1.71 -38.48
CA ARG A 256 -21.06 2.33 -38.88
C ARG A 256 -22.26 1.81 -38.08
N LEU A 257 -22.39 0.48 -37.90
CA LEU A 257 -23.50 -0.17 -37.19
C LEU A 257 -23.66 0.29 -35.72
N PHE A 258 -22.55 0.66 -35.07
CA PHE A 258 -22.56 1.15 -33.69
C PHE A 258 -22.67 2.68 -33.64
N PHE A 259 -21.89 3.38 -34.47
CA PHE A 259 -21.78 4.84 -34.42
C PHE A 259 -23.08 5.56 -34.82
N TRP A 260 -23.78 5.08 -35.85
CA TRP A 260 -25.02 5.71 -36.34
C TRP A 260 -26.26 5.30 -35.55
N LYS A 261 -26.14 4.44 -34.53
CA LYS A 261 -27.28 3.96 -33.76
C LYS A 261 -27.68 4.97 -32.68
N ARG A 262 -28.84 5.62 -32.86
CA ARG A 262 -29.47 6.54 -31.88
C ARG A 262 -28.50 7.66 -31.44
N THR A 263 -28.36 7.89 -30.14
CA THR A 263 -27.53 8.95 -29.54
C THR A 263 -26.03 8.67 -29.58
N ASN A 264 -25.58 7.54 -30.13
CA ASN A 264 -24.16 7.16 -30.14
C ASN A 264 -23.30 8.14 -30.93
N ILE A 265 -23.83 8.75 -31.99
CA ILE A 265 -23.12 9.74 -32.80
C ILE A 265 -22.64 10.92 -31.94
N VAL A 266 -23.51 11.46 -31.08
CA VAL A 266 -23.19 12.58 -30.18
C VAL A 266 -22.29 12.09 -29.03
N THR A 267 -22.62 10.93 -28.47
CA THR A 267 -21.92 10.39 -27.29
C THR A 267 -20.47 10.06 -27.62
N VAL A 268 -20.22 9.30 -28.71
CA VAL A 268 -18.90 8.82 -29.12
C VAL A 268 -18.05 9.94 -29.72
N SER A 269 -18.65 10.90 -30.43
CA SER A 269 -17.90 12.06 -30.96
C SER A 269 -17.35 12.93 -29.83
N ASN A 270 -18.17 13.24 -28.82
CA ASN A 270 -17.73 14.00 -27.64
C ASN A 270 -16.72 13.22 -26.77
N LEU A 271 -16.81 11.88 -26.78
CA LEU A 271 -15.95 10.99 -26.00
C LEU A 271 -14.46 11.14 -26.34
N ALA A 272 -14.13 11.22 -27.63
CA ALA A 272 -12.75 11.33 -28.09
C ALA A 272 -12.10 12.62 -27.56
N TYR A 273 -12.84 13.72 -27.60
CA TYR A 273 -12.39 15.01 -27.07
C TYR A 273 -12.26 14.98 -25.55
N ARG A 274 -13.27 14.45 -24.83
CA ARG A 274 -13.22 14.38 -23.37
C ARG A 274 -12.09 13.48 -22.85
N LEU A 275 -11.83 12.34 -23.49
CA LEU A 275 -10.69 11.49 -23.13
C LEU A 275 -9.37 12.22 -23.31
N LYS A 276 -9.18 12.90 -24.44
CA LYS A 276 -7.92 13.62 -24.71
C LYS A 276 -7.74 14.81 -23.77
N ASP A 277 -8.79 15.60 -23.55
CA ASP A 277 -8.76 16.80 -22.70
C ASP A 277 -8.58 16.44 -21.21
N ASN A 278 -9.03 15.25 -20.79
CA ASN A 278 -8.98 14.79 -19.40
C ASN A 278 -7.96 13.66 -19.18
N ALA A 279 -7.09 13.36 -20.14
CA ALA A 279 -6.19 12.20 -20.07
C ALA A 279 -5.30 12.22 -18.81
N ASN A 280 -4.68 13.38 -18.51
CA ASN A 280 -3.81 13.54 -17.34
C ASN A 280 -4.56 13.34 -16.02
N MET A 281 -5.80 13.79 -15.97
CA MET A 281 -6.69 13.62 -14.83
C MET A 281 -7.03 12.14 -14.63
N LEU A 282 -7.48 11.46 -15.69
CA LEU A 282 -7.87 10.05 -15.62
C LEU A 282 -6.66 9.18 -15.23
N PHE A 283 -5.48 9.48 -15.78
CA PHE A 283 -4.22 8.89 -15.38
C PHE A 283 -3.96 9.07 -13.87
N MET A 284 -3.99 10.30 -13.39
CA MET A 284 -3.72 10.62 -11.99
C MET A 284 -4.70 9.90 -11.05
N VAL A 285 -6.01 9.96 -11.33
CA VAL A 285 -7.04 9.24 -10.55
C VAL A 285 -6.80 7.73 -10.53
N THR A 286 -6.39 7.14 -11.66
CA THR A 286 -6.11 5.70 -11.76
C THR A 286 -4.93 5.30 -10.87
N ILE A 287 -3.81 6.01 -10.98
CA ILE A 287 -2.61 5.69 -10.20
C ILE A 287 -2.86 5.86 -8.69
N ILE A 288 -3.51 6.96 -8.29
CA ILE A 288 -3.88 7.23 -6.90
C ILE A 288 -4.79 6.13 -6.34
N SER A 289 -5.79 5.73 -7.11
CA SER A 289 -6.71 4.66 -6.71
C SER A 289 -5.99 3.32 -6.63
N THR A 290 -5.09 3.03 -7.58
CA THR A 290 -4.27 1.80 -7.58
C THR A 290 -3.42 1.72 -6.32
N VAL A 291 -2.72 2.81 -5.96
CA VAL A 291 -1.90 2.88 -4.74
C VAL A 291 -2.77 2.70 -3.49
N SER A 292 -3.95 3.32 -3.45
CA SER A 292 -4.90 3.18 -2.33
C SER A 292 -5.39 1.75 -2.18
N PHE A 293 -5.83 1.13 -3.27
CA PHE A 293 -6.34 -0.24 -3.28
C PHE A 293 -5.25 -1.22 -2.87
N CYS A 294 -4.03 -1.06 -3.41
CA CYS A 294 -2.90 -1.90 -3.06
C CYS A 294 -2.54 -1.75 -1.57
N ALA A 295 -2.37 -0.53 -1.07
CA ALA A 295 -1.99 -0.29 0.32
C ALA A 295 -3.03 -0.80 1.31
N VAL A 296 -4.31 -0.45 1.12
CA VAL A 296 -5.40 -0.94 2.00
C VAL A 296 -5.55 -2.45 1.87
N GLY A 297 -5.42 -2.98 0.65
CA GLY A 297 -5.42 -4.41 0.37
C GLY A 297 -4.39 -5.15 1.23
N VAL A 298 -3.10 -4.92 1.00
CA VAL A 298 -2.00 -5.64 1.69
C VAL A 298 -2.23 -5.73 3.20
N PHE A 299 -2.61 -4.62 3.84
CA PHE A 299 -2.78 -4.58 5.28
C PHE A 299 -4.15 -5.04 5.78
N ALA A 300 -5.16 -5.16 4.90
CA ALA A 300 -6.45 -5.76 5.24
C ALA A 300 -6.35 -7.29 5.36
N SER A 301 -5.33 -7.92 4.77
CA SER A 301 -5.02 -9.36 4.87
C SER A 301 -4.52 -9.82 6.24
N ILE A 302 -4.84 -9.08 7.30
CA ILE A 302 -4.25 -9.25 8.61
C ILE A 302 -4.62 -10.58 9.28
N ASN A 303 -5.81 -11.10 9.00
CA ASN A 303 -6.25 -12.39 9.54
C ASN A 303 -5.45 -13.54 8.92
N THR A 304 -5.19 -13.47 7.61
CA THR A 304 -4.33 -14.39 6.87
C THR A 304 -2.91 -14.36 7.44
N LEU A 305 -2.38 -13.17 7.74
CA LEU A 305 -1.07 -12.99 8.36
C LEU A 305 -1.00 -13.56 9.78
N SER A 306 -2.06 -13.38 10.57
CA SER A 306 -2.17 -13.94 11.93
C SER A 306 -2.18 -15.47 11.90
N GLY A 307 -2.92 -16.09 10.96
CA GLY A 307 -2.93 -17.54 10.78
C GLY A 307 -1.55 -18.10 10.44
N GLN A 308 -0.85 -17.48 9.48
CA GLN A 308 0.49 -17.88 9.08
C GLN A 308 1.49 -17.77 10.25
N PHE A 309 1.39 -16.72 11.07
CA PHE A 309 2.26 -16.55 12.24
C PHE A 309 2.15 -17.71 13.24
N ARG A 310 0.94 -18.26 13.45
CA ARG A 310 0.73 -19.39 14.37
C ARG A 310 1.44 -20.66 13.89
N GLU A 311 1.52 -20.85 12.58
CA GLU A 311 2.23 -21.98 11.97
C GLU A 311 3.75 -21.77 11.98
N ASP A 312 4.22 -20.51 11.83
CA ASP A 312 5.64 -20.15 11.91
C ASP A 312 6.21 -20.29 13.35
N TYR A 313 5.39 -20.04 14.37
CA TYR A 313 5.81 -20.00 15.79
C TYR A 313 4.96 -20.93 16.68
N PRO A 314 5.10 -22.27 16.54
CA PRO A 314 4.26 -23.23 17.25
C PRO A 314 4.53 -23.30 18.76
N ALA A 315 5.79 -23.14 19.17
CA ALA A 315 6.13 -23.01 20.58
C ALA A 315 5.89 -21.57 21.05
N ALA A 316 5.33 -21.38 22.24
CA ALA A 316 5.09 -20.07 22.82
C ALA A 316 6.39 -19.35 23.23
N VAL A 317 7.38 -20.16 23.60
CA VAL A 317 8.77 -19.76 23.79
C VAL A 317 9.65 -20.84 23.18
N SER A 318 10.55 -20.45 22.28
CA SER A 318 11.62 -21.32 21.81
C SER A 318 12.93 -20.83 22.41
N TYR A 319 13.64 -21.70 23.12
CA TYR A 319 14.94 -21.40 23.71
C TYR A 319 15.98 -22.40 23.21
N LEU A 320 17.08 -21.92 22.66
CA LEU A 320 18.23 -22.75 22.29
C LEU A 320 19.44 -22.35 23.13
N SER A 321 19.97 -23.28 23.89
CA SER A 321 21.23 -23.14 24.61
C SER A 321 22.38 -23.62 23.73
N LYS A 322 23.39 -22.78 23.48
CA LYS A 322 24.56 -23.21 22.72
C LYS A 322 25.48 -24.07 23.59
N GLY A 323 26.26 -24.95 22.95
CA GLY A 323 27.23 -25.78 23.65
C GLY A 323 28.10 -25.00 24.65
N GLY A 324 28.14 -25.45 25.91
CA GLY A 324 28.94 -24.85 26.99
C GLY A 324 28.29 -23.68 27.73
N ASN A 325 27.01 -23.36 27.49
CA ASN A 325 26.29 -22.30 28.20
C ASN A 325 25.97 -22.69 29.65
N SER A 326 26.65 -22.06 30.62
CA SER A 326 26.43 -22.28 32.05
C SER A 326 25.12 -21.69 32.60
N LEU A 327 24.48 -20.77 31.87
CA LEU A 327 23.26 -20.08 32.30
C LEU A 327 21.97 -20.80 31.92
N GLU A 328 22.06 -21.91 31.20
CA GLU A 328 20.91 -22.63 30.66
C GLU A 328 19.87 -23.00 31.73
N ALA A 329 20.30 -23.67 32.80
CA ALA A 329 19.38 -24.10 33.85
C ALA A 329 18.67 -22.92 34.52
N GLN A 330 19.39 -21.81 34.72
CA GLN A 330 18.83 -20.58 35.27
C GLN A 330 17.80 -19.96 34.33
N HIS A 331 18.10 -19.88 33.03
CA HIS A 331 17.18 -19.32 32.04
C HIS A 331 15.92 -20.16 31.89
N VAL A 332 16.06 -21.49 31.73
CA VAL A 332 14.92 -22.41 31.59
C VAL A 332 14.02 -22.33 32.83
N GLN A 333 14.60 -22.37 34.04
CA GLN A 333 13.83 -22.25 35.27
C GLN A 333 13.12 -20.89 35.39
N GLN A 334 13.80 -19.79 35.04
CA GLN A 334 13.18 -18.47 35.00
C GLN A 334 11.96 -18.43 34.07
N LEU A 335 12.08 -19.01 32.87
CA LEU A 335 10.99 -19.04 31.89
C LEU A 335 9.81 -19.90 32.37
N GLU A 336 10.08 -21.05 32.99
CA GLU A 336 9.05 -21.88 33.62
C GLU A 336 8.31 -21.14 34.74
N ASP A 337 9.05 -20.46 35.62
CA ASP A 337 8.48 -19.71 36.73
C ASP A 337 7.62 -18.53 36.23
N GLU A 338 8.08 -17.81 35.18
CA GLU A 338 7.31 -16.75 34.54
C GLU A 338 6.03 -17.28 33.85
N LEU A 339 6.08 -18.44 33.21
CA LEU A 339 4.91 -19.10 32.62
C LEU A 339 3.89 -19.51 33.70
N ARG A 340 4.36 -20.14 34.78
CA ARG A 340 3.52 -20.54 35.92
C ARG A 340 2.90 -19.33 36.62
N ALA A 341 3.64 -18.24 36.79
CA ALA A 341 3.13 -16.99 37.35
C ALA A 341 2.01 -16.37 36.51
N LYS A 342 2.02 -16.60 35.19
CA LYS A 342 0.94 -16.21 34.27
C LYS A 342 -0.22 -17.22 34.20
N GLY A 343 -0.16 -18.31 34.97
CA GLY A 343 -1.17 -19.38 35.00
C GLY A 343 -1.18 -20.23 33.74
N LEU A 344 -0.05 -20.34 33.04
CA LEU A 344 0.13 -21.17 31.86
C LEU A 344 0.87 -22.46 32.29
N GLY A 345 0.31 -23.62 31.97
CA GLY A 345 0.94 -24.92 32.19
C GLY A 345 1.57 -25.42 30.90
N PRO A 346 2.85 -25.12 30.63
CA PRO A 346 3.46 -25.47 29.34
C PRO A 346 3.74 -26.97 29.24
N ALA A 347 3.47 -27.54 28.07
CA ALA A 347 4.16 -28.76 27.67
C ALA A 347 5.59 -28.37 27.27
N ILE A 348 6.59 -29.01 27.89
CA ILE A 348 8.01 -28.70 27.67
C ILE A 348 8.63 -29.84 26.88
N VAL A 349 9.20 -29.52 25.73
CA VAL A 349 9.95 -30.48 24.90
C VAL A 349 11.38 -30.00 24.82
N SER A 350 12.34 -30.87 25.13
CA SER A 350 13.76 -30.56 25.06
C SER A 350 14.53 -31.67 24.38
N PHE A 351 15.41 -31.31 23.45
CA PHE A 351 16.22 -32.25 22.67
C PHE A 351 17.57 -31.64 22.23
N PRO A 352 18.58 -32.48 21.97
CA PRO A 352 19.87 -32.04 21.45
C PRO A 352 19.80 -31.66 19.96
N VAL A 353 20.52 -30.61 19.58
CA VAL A 353 20.76 -30.19 18.20
C VAL A 353 22.25 -30.34 17.91
N LYS A 354 22.62 -31.21 16.98
CA LYS A 354 24.02 -31.43 16.60
C LYS A 354 24.37 -30.51 15.44
N ASN A 355 25.35 -29.62 15.61
CA ASN A 355 25.90 -28.84 14.50
C ASN A 355 27.07 -29.60 13.88
N ILE A 356 26.89 -30.09 12.66
CA ILE A 356 27.92 -30.86 11.93
C ILE A 356 28.54 -30.01 10.83
N GLN A 357 29.82 -30.24 10.53
CA GLN A 357 30.47 -29.60 9.39
C GLN A 357 30.28 -30.44 8.13
N VAL A 358 29.64 -29.86 7.12
CA VAL A 358 29.37 -30.51 5.83
C VAL A 358 30.12 -29.81 4.71
N GLY A 359 30.61 -30.60 3.75
CA GLY A 359 31.13 -30.06 2.49
C GLY A 359 30.01 -29.47 1.65
N LEU A 360 30.23 -28.30 1.07
CA LEU A 360 29.28 -27.66 0.16
C LEU A 360 29.50 -28.11 -1.29
N PRO A 361 28.45 -28.12 -2.15
CA PRO A 361 28.61 -28.33 -3.58
C PRO A 361 29.56 -27.32 -4.23
N ALA A 362 30.11 -27.67 -5.39
CA ALA A 362 31.14 -26.88 -6.05
C ALA A 362 30.67 -25.45 -6.37
N GLY A 363 31.32 -24.45 -5.77
CA GLY A 363 31.04 -23.02 -6.00
C GLY A 363 30.43 -22.26 -4.81
N GLU A 364 30.07 -22.94 -3.71
CA GLU A 364 29.41 -22.30 -2.55
C GLU A 364 30.31 -22.07 -1.33
N GLY A 365 31.52 -22.62 -1.31
CA GLY A 365 32.51 -22.48 -0.22
C GLY A 365 33.11 -23.84 0.14
N ASP A 366 34.02 -23.87 1.12
CA ASP A 366 34.72 -25.11 1.49
C ASP A 366 33.92 -25.98 2.47
N SER A 367 33.13 -25.38 3.37
CA SER A 367 32.27 -26.10 4.32
C SER A 367 31.26 -25.18 5.00
N ALA A 368 30.19 -25.76 5.54
CA ALA A 368 29.19 -25.08 6.35
C ALA A 368 28.81 -25.88 7.59
N LEU A 369 28.37 -25.19 8.65
CA LEU A 369 27.77 -25.86 9.81
C LEU A 369 26.28 -26.05 9.58
N LEU A 370 25.83 -27.29 9.73
CA LEU A 370 24.46 -27.71 9.49
C LEU A 370 23.85 -28.24 10.79
N PRO A 371 22.78 -27.61 11.30
CA PRO A 371 22.03 -28.13 12.43
C PRO A 371 21.29 -29.41 12.04
N VAL A 372 21.37 -30.44 12.88
CA VAL A 372 20.71 -31.72 12.69
C VAL A 372 19.93 -32.09 13.95
N ILE A 373 18.70 -32.57 13.78
CA ILE A 373 17.85 -33.13 14.84
C ILE A 373 17.39 -34.55 14.48
N SER A 374 17.05 -35.35 15.49
CA SER A 374 16.51 -36.69 15.27
C SER A 374 15.01 -36.64 14.91
N TYR A 375 14.53 -37.66 14.18
CA TYR A 375 13.12 -37.80 13.84
C TYR A 375 12.23 -37.90 15.09
N SER A 376 12.68 -38.54 16.18
CA SER A 376 11.95 -38.53 17.46
C SER A 376 11.80 -37.13 18.07
N SER A 377 12.85 -36.30 17.98
CA SER A 377 12.83 -34.90 18.45
C SER A 377 11.86 -34.05 17.63
N TYR A 378 11.90 -34.22 16.30
CA TYR A 378 10.94 -33.60 15.39
C TYR A 378 9.50 -33.96 15.75
N LYS A 379 9.22 -35.26 15.90
CA LYS A 379 7.89 -35.76 16.28
C LYS A 379 7.40 -35.16 17.59
N GLN A 380 8.24 -35.14 18.63
CA GLN A 380 7.86 -34.55 19.93
C GLN A 380 7.51 -33.07 19.83
N ALA A 381 8.27 -32.30 19.04
CA ALA A 381 8.01 -30.87 18.84
C ALA A 381 6.66 -30.61 18.15
N VAL A 382 6.31 -31.43 17.15
CA VAL A 382 5.05 -31.31 16.41
C VAL A 382 3.85 -31.78 17.25
N GLU A 383 4.00 -32.89 17.98
CA GLU A 383 2.96 -33.38 18.90
C GLU A 383 2.67 -32.38 20.02
N ALA A 384 3.70 -31.73 20.57
CA ALA A 384 3.53 -30.68 21.57
C ALA A 384 2.89 -29.41 21.02
N ALA A 385 3.01 -29.14 19.72
CA ALA A 385 2.31 -28.07 19.02
C ALA A 385 0.82 -28.38 18.76
N GLY A 386 0.36 -29.60 19.11
CA GLY A 386 -1.03 -30.02 18.94
C GLY A 386 -1.34 -30.64 17.57
N ASP A 387 -0.32 -31.03 16.79
CA ASP A 387 -0.50 -31.74 15.53
C ASP A 387 0.00 -33.19 15.63
N SER A 388 -0.64 -34.10 14.91
CA SER A 388 -0.30 -35.53 14.88
C SER A 388 -0.04 -36.06 13.48
N ASP A 389 -0.24 -35.23 12.45
CA ASP A 389 0.02 -35.60 11.07
C ASP A 389 1.50 -35.38 10.75
N LEU A 390 2.20 -36.46 10.46
CA LEU A 390 3.66 -36.49 10.29
C LEU A 390 4.06 -37.39 9.13
N GLU A 391 5.20 -37.07 8.52
CA GLU A 391 5.85 -37.91 7.53
C GLU A 391 6.20 -39.28 8.10
N LYS A 392 6.41 -40.25 7.22
CA LYS A 392 6.87 -41.58 7.64
C LYS A 392 8.25 -41.49 8.31
N PRO A 393 8.55 -42.37 9.29
CA PRO A 393 9.87 -42.46 9.89
C PRO A 393 10.97 -42.60 8.84
N LEU A 394 12.07 -41.88 9.05
CA LEU A 394 13.22 -41.88 8.16
C LEU A 394 14.09 -43.13 8.39
N GLU A 395 14.65 -43.68 7.32
CA GLU A 395 15.54 -44.85 7.37
C GLU A 395 16.89 -44.57 6.69
N GLY A 396 17.94 -45.23 7.17
CA GLY A 396 19.27 -45.17 6.56
C GLY A 396 19.87 -43.76 6.59
N ILE A 397 20.17 -43.22 5.40
CA ILE A 397 20.82 -41.92 5.19
C ILE A 397 19.82 -40.81 4.84
N ASP A 398 18.52 -41.10 4.84
CA ASP A 398 17.50 -40.16 4.40
C ASP A 398 17.25 -39.05 5.42
N ALA A 399 17.03 -37.85 4.92
CA ALA A 399 16.81 -36.64 5.69
C ALA A 399 15.68 -35.77 5.13
N LEU A 400 14.97 -35.08 6.02
CA LEU A 400 14.03 -34.02 5.67
C LEU A 400 14.66 -32.67 5.96
N VAL A 401 14.53 -31.74 5.03
CA VAL A 401 14.93 -30.34 5.23
C VAL A 401 13.92 -29.66 6.14
N MET A 402 14.39 -29.04 7.23
CA MET A 402 13.53 -28.30 8.14
C MET A 402 13.09 -26.99 7.52
N ILE A 403 11.78 -26.80 7.39
CA ILE A 403 11.20 -25.46 7.17
C ILE A 403 11.21 -24.70 8.49
N SER A 404 11.56 -23.41 8.45
CA SER A 404 11.54 -22.53 9.64
C SER A 404 10.48 -21.43 9.55
N SER A 405 9.91 -21.26 8.37
CA SER A 405 8.67 -20.54 8.13
C SER A 405 7.82 -21.24 7.06
N GLU A 406 6.50 -21.08 7.15
CA GLU A 406 5.55 -21.40 6.08
C GLU A 406 5.88 -20.71 4.76
N ARG A 407 6.61 -19.58 4.79
CA ARG A 407 7.12 -18.95 3.58
C ARG A 407 8.06 -19.87 2.80
N ASP A 408 8.81 -20.73 3.49
CA ASP A 408 9.81 -21.61 2.90
C ASP A 408 9.20 -22.64 1.96
N ARG A 409 7.93 -22.99 2.18
CA ARG A 409 7.16 -23.86 1.29
C ARG A 409 7.15 -23.36 -0.14
N THR A 410 7.25 -22.05 -0.34
CA THR A 410 7.29 -21.47 -1.69
C THR A 410 8.59 -21.81 -2.43
N TYR A 411 9.66 -22.11 -1.71
CA TYR A 411 10.97 -22.52 -2.27
C TYR A 411 11.09 -24.04 -2.46
N THR A 412 10.31 -24.85 -1.73
CA THR A 412 10.37 -26.33 -1.79
C THR A 412 10.16 -26.92 -3.18
N ARG A 413 9.46 -26.21 -4.08
CA ARG A 413 9.19 -26.67 -5.45
C ARG A 413 10.31 -26.37 -6.44
N ILE A 414 11.25 -25.49 -6.07
CA ILE A 414 12.27 -24.95 -6.97
C ILE A 414 13.64 -25.54 -6.62
N ARG A 415 13.89 -25.83 -5.34
CA ARG A 415 15.18 -26.32 -4.85
C ARG A 415 15.44 -27.79 -5.21
N GLU A 416 16.62 -28.05 -5.75
CA GLU A 416 17.11 -29.41 -5.97
C GLU A 416 17.55 -30.06 -4.65
N MET A 417 17.28 -31.37 -4.51
CA MET A 417 17.65 -32.13 -3.31
C MET A 417 19.13 -32.51 -3.36
N GLU A 418 19.82 -32.30 -2.25
CA GLU A 418 21.27 -32.46 -2.16
C GLU A 418 21.70 -33.69 -1.34
N VAL A 419 22.97 -34.08 -1.52
CA VAL A 419 23.64 -35.10 -0.71
C VAL A 419 24.84 -34.49 -0.01
N TYR A 420 24.75 -34.35 1.31
CA TYR A 420 25.84 -33.83 2.12
C TYR A 420 26.83 -34.93 2.47
N THR A 421 28.12 -34.64 2.29
CA THR A 421 29.20 -35.54 2.70
C THR A 421 29.91 -34.95 3.91
N LEU A 422 29.98 -35.73 5.00
CA LEU A 422 30.77 -35.38 6.18
C LEU A 422 32.21 -35.85 5.97
N ALA A 423 33.14 -34.89 5.92
CA ALA A 423 34.55 -35.16 5.63
C ALA A 423 35.22 -36.05 6.69
N GLU A 424 34.79 -35.95 7.95
CA GLU A 424 35.42 -36.65 9.08
C GLU A 424 34.94 -38.10 9.26
N GLU A 425 33.69 -38.41 8.91
CA GLU A 425 33.07 -39.72 9.23
C GLU A 425 32.74 -40.59 7.99
N ARG A 426 33.05 -40.15 6.77
CA ARG A 426 32.62 -40.79 5.49
C ARG A 426 31.10 -41.09 5.45
N LEU A 427 30.32 -40.30 6.17
CA LEU A 427 28.87 -40.40 6.23
C LEU A 427 28.25 -39.50 5.17
N GLN A 428 27.21 -40.00 4.52
CA GLN A 428 26.40 -39.23 3.58
C GLN A 428 25.00 -39.04 4.18
N ILE A 429 24.44 -37.85 3.95
CA ILE A 429 23.06 -37.52 4.30
C ILE A 429 22.36 -37.10 3.01
N ARG A 430 21.27 -37.78 2.67
CA ARG A 430 20.51 -37.55 1.43
C ARG A 430 19.18 -36.89 1.74
N GLU A 431 18.93 -35.75 1.14
CA GLU A 431 17.63 -35.09 1.23
C GLU A 431 16.57 -35.83 0.41
N ILE A 432 15.40 -36.06 1.00
CA ILE A 432 14.26 -36.72 0.33
C ILE A 432 13.00 -35.85 0.31
N GLY A 433 12.99 -34.73 1.04
CA GLY A 433 11.79 -33.93 1.26
C GLY A 433 12.00 -32.81 2.26
N TYR A 434 10.90 -32.19 2.66
CA TYR A 434 10.83 -31.12 3.64
C TYR A 434 9.92 -31.53 4.79
N THR A 435 10.13 -30.95 5.97
CA THR A 435 9.20 -31.13 7.08
C THR A 435 7.85 -30.49 6.78
N SER A 436 6.79 -31.17 7.22
CA SER A 436 5.39 -30.81 7.01
C SER A 436 4.94 -29.70 7.94
N ARG A 437 5.69 -29.46 9.02
CA ARG A 437 5.48 -28.42 10.02
C ARG A 437 6.81 -27.80 10.40
N VAL A 438 6.76 -26.57 10.89
CA VAL A 438 7.92 -25.88 11.47
C VAL A 438 8.24 -26.51 12.82
N PRO A 439 9.40 -27.16 12.99
CA PRO A 439 9.74 -27.78 14.28
C PRO A 439 10.42 -26.80 15.22
N VAL A 440 11.23 -25.90 14.66
CA VAL A 440 11.96 -24.86 15.36
C VAL A 440 11.83 -23.57 14.53
N PRO A 441 11.36 -22.46 15.11
CA PRO A 441 11.18 -21.21 14.39
C PRO A 441 12.47 -20.63 13.80
N GLU A 442 12.31 -19.77 12.79
CA GLU A 442 13.37 -18.94 12.20
C GLU A 442 14.18 -18.20 13.29
N HIS A 443 15.46 -17.90 13.01
CA HIS A 443 16.41 -17.26 13.92
C HIS A 443 16.86 -18.03 15.17
N VAL A 444 16.17 -19.11 15.56
CA VAL A 444 16.56 -19.91 16.75
C VAL A 444 17.75 -20.80 16.44
N LEU A 445 17.72 -21.50 15.30
CA LEU A 445 18.85 -22.27 14.79
C LEU A 445 19.73 -21.42 13.90
N ARG A 446 20.95 -21.90 13.65
CA ARG A 446 21.82 -21.30 12.65
C ARG A 446 21.23 -21.52 11.27
N GLU A 447 20.99 -20.43 10.54
CA GLU A 447 20.56 -20.48 9.15
C GLU A 447 21.73 -20.79 8.22
N MET A 448 21.51 -21.75 7.33
CA MET A 448 22.43 -22.00 6.23
C MET A 448 22.03 -21.10 5.07
N LYS A 449 22.84 -20.05 4.82
CA LYS A 449 22.61 -19.13 3.70
C LYS A 449 22.94 -19.80 2.37
N TRP A 450 21.93 -20.28 1.66
CA TRP A 450 22.11 -20.89 0.34
C TRP A 450 22.07 -19.79 -0.73
N LYS A 451 23.15 -19.63 -1.51
CA LYS A 451 23.32 -18.48 -2.43
C LYS A 451 22.31 -18.46 -3.58
N ARG A 452 21.63 -19.56 -3.88
CA ARG A 452 20.71 -19.68 -5.02
C ARG A 452 19.23 -19.85 -4.67
N GLU A 453 18.86 -20.55 -3.59
CA GLU A 453 17.49 -21.12 -3.44
C GLU A 453 17.05 -21.35 -1.98
N GLY A 454 16.88 -20.25 -1.22
CA GLY A 454 16.19 -20.26 0.09
C GLY A 454 17.08 -20.65 1.26
N ASP A 455 16.93 -19.94 2.37
CA ASP A 455 17.60 -20.27 3.63
C ASP A 455 16.80 -21.39 4.31
N PHE A 456 17.49 -22.34 4.97
CA PHE A 456 16.83 -23.38 5.74
C PHE A 456 17.55 -23.61 7.07
N SER A 457 16.82 -24.13 8.05
CA SER A 457 17.26 -24.15 9.45
C SER A 457 17.89 -25.46 9.90
N GLY A 458 18.08 -26.42 8.99
CA GLY A 458 18.80 -27.67 9.22
C GLY A 458 18.10 -28.92 8.67
N LEU A 459 18.51 -30.10 9.14
CA LEU A 459 17.96 -31.39 8.71
C LEU A 459 17.35 -32.19 9.87
N VAL A 460 16.29 -32.92 9.57
CA VAL A 460 15.77 -34.03 10.37
C VAL A 460 16.31 -35.33 9.80
N VAL A 461 16.92 -36.17 10.64
CA VAL A 461 17.46 -37.48 10.23
C VAL A 461 16.88 -38.62 11.07
N SER A 462 17.03 -39.86 10.61
CA SER A 462 16.65 -41.03 11.41
C SER A 462 17.38 -41.06 12.76
N ASP A 463 16.74 -41.58 13.81
CA ASP A 463 17.37 -41.66 15.15
C ASP A 463 18.70 -42.42 15.10
N ARG A 464 18.76 -43.50 14.31
CA ARG A 464 19.99 -44.27 14.09
C ARG A 464 21.10 -43.46 13.42
N LEU A 465 20.77 -42.61 12.45
CA LEU A 465 21.76 -41.75 11.80
C LEU A 465 22.23 -40.65 12.75
N PHE A 466 21.30 -40.07 13.51
CA PHE A 466 21.61 -39.06 14.52
C PHE A 466 22.62 -39.59 15.55
N ASP A 467 22.44 -40.81 16.04
CA ASP A 467 23.34 -41.43 17.01
C ASP A 467 24.74 -41.71 16.44
N ARG A 468 24.83 -41.98 15.13
CA ARG A 468 26.11 -42.21 14.44
C ARG A 468 26.95 -40.94 14.24
N LEU A 469 26.36 -39.76 14.36
CA LEU A 469 27.07 -38.47 14.30
C LEU A 469 27.81 -38.23 15.62
N THR A 470 29.02 -38.78 15.75
CA THR A 470 29.79 -38.84 17.01
C THR A 470 30.75 -37.66 17.20
N SER A 471 31.12 -36.97 16.13
CA SER A 471 32.01 -35.80 16.17
C SER A 471 31.32 -34.51 15.69
N PRO A 472 30.24 -34.04 16.35
CA PRO A 472 29.67 -32.74 16.03
C PRO A 472 30.60 -31.60 16.48
N VAL A 473 30.58 -30.48 15.73
CA VAL A 473 31.35 -29.27 16.07
C VAL A 473 30.83 -28.64 17.36
N SER A 474 29.50 -28.64 17.55
CA SER A 474 28.88 -28.32 18.83
C SER A 474 27.57 -29.09 19.00
N VAL A 475 27.19 -29.31 20.26
CA VAL A 475 25.88 -29.83 20.63
C VAL A 475 25.15 -28.73 21.39
N ASP A 476 24.11 -28.20 20.77
CA ASP A 476 23.21 -27.24 21.38
C ASP A 476 22.00 -27.98 21.97
N ARG A 477 21.24 -27.34 22.85
CA ARG A 477 20.02 -27.91 23.43
C ARG A 477 18.84 -27.00 23.17
N TYR A 478 17.85 -27.50 22.43
CA TYR A 478 16.59 -26.83 22.20
C TYR A 478 15.62 -27.14 23.35
N THR A 479 14.85 -26.14 23.77
CA THR A 479 13.75 -26.27 24.74
C THR A 479 12.58 -25.41 24.23
N GLY A 480 11.50 -26.08 23.84
CA GLY A 480 10.24 -25.45 23.43
C GLY A 480 9.22 -25.52 24.56
N PHE A 481 8.58 -24.38 24.85
CA PHE A 481 7.48 -24.27 25.79
C PHE A 481 6.18 -24.06 25.02
N TYR A 482 5.30 -25.06 25.02
CA TYR A 482 4.06 -25.08 24.24
C TYR A 482 2.87 -24.78 25.15
N VAL A 483 2.04 -23.82 24.74
CA VAL A 483 0.83 -23.42 25.47
C VAL A 483 -0.29 -23.17 24.45
N ASP A 484 -1.54 -23.36 24.85
CA ASP A 484 -2.70 -23.18 23.95
C ASP A 484 -2.87 -21.73 23.47
N ASP A 485 -2.48 -20.76 24.30
CA ASP A 485 -2.62 -19.32 24.02
C ASP A 485 -1.30 -18.56 24.21
N PHE A 486 -0.45 -18.61 23.17
CA PHE A 486 0.84 -17.92 23.19
C PHE A 486 0.70 -16.40 23.29
N GLU A 487 -0.45 -15.79 22.98
CA GLU A 487 -0.62 -14.34 23.07
C GLU A 487 -0.45 -13.84 24.52
N ARG A 488 -0.74 -14.71 25.51
CA ARG A 488 -0.52 -14.44 26.94
C ARG A 488 0.95 -14.43 27.36
N THR A 489 1.88 -14.91 26.51
CA THR A 489 3.32 -14.84 26.77
C THR A 489 3.92 -13.46 26.46
N LEU A 490 3.11 -12.46 26.10
CA LEU A 490 3.56 -11.07 26.00
C LEU A 490 4.30 -10.63 27.27
N GLY A 491 5.51 -10.08 27.08
CA GLY A 491 6.38 -9.58 28.15
C GLY A 491 7.15 -10.68 28.91
N LEU A 492 7.01 -11.94 28.51
CA LEU A 492 7.80 -13.04 29.05
C LEU A 492 9.25 -12.96 28.56
N GLY A 493 10.21 -13.28 29.43
CA GLY A 493 11.61 -13.31 29.09
C GLY A 493 12.17 -11.93 28.74
N GLU A 494 11.53 -10.83 29.15
CA GLU A 494 11.92 -9.46 28.78
C GLU A 494 13.38 -9.13 29.15
N ARG A 495 13.90 -9.74 30.22
CA ARG A 495 15.32 -9.61 30.63
C ARG A 495 16.31 -10.32 29.70
N LEU A 496 15.87 -11.40 29.05
CA LEU A 496 16.68 -12.22 28.15
C LEU A 496 16.53 -11.75 26.69
N ALA A 497 15.29 -11.52 26.28
CA ALA A 497 14.91 -11.11 24.93
C ALA A 497 13.95 -9.90 25.00
N PRO A 498 14.46 -8.66 25.19
CA PRO A 498 13.62 -7.46 25.36
C PRO A 498 12.65 -7.17 24.20
N ARG A 499 12.98 -7.65 22.99
CA ARG A 499 12.13 -7.51 21.78
C ARG A 499 11.39 -8.80 21.42
N GLY A 500 11.44 -9.81 22.30
CA GLY A 500 10.90 -11.14 22.04
C GLY A 500 11.77 -12.01 21.13
N GLU A 501 12.96 -11.57 20.76
CA GLU A 501 13.93 -12.42 20.03
C GLU A 501 15.39 -12.15 20.41
N VAL A 502 16.20 -13.20 20.36
CA VAL A 502 17.67 -13.21 20.34
C VAL A 502 18.08 -14.19 19.26
N ARG A 503 18.61 -13.68 18.14
CA ARG A 503 19.02 -14.53 17.01
C ARG A 503 20.23 -15.39 17.37
N TYR A 504 20.33 -16.57 16.77
CA TYR A 504 21.51 -17.44 16.92
C TYR A 504 22.83 -16.70 16.68
N ASP A 505 22.90 -15.84 15.67
CA ASP A 505 24.13 -15.11 15.33
C ASP A 505 24.41 -13.87 16.20
N ALA A 506 23.58 -13.57 17.21
CA ALA A 506 23.68 -12.35 18.01
C ALA A 506 24.82 -12.35 19.06
N GLY A 507 25.75 -13.31 19.00
CA GLY A 507 26.91 -13.41 19.91
C GLY A 507 26.58 -13.83 21.36
N GLN A 508 25.31 -14.11 21.67
CA GLN A 508 24.88 -14.64 22.97
C GLN A 508 25.11 -16.17 23.05
N PRO A 509 25.29 -16.75 24.26
CA PRO A 509 25.41 -18.20 24.44
C PRO A 509 24.08 -18.94 24.27
N TYR A 510 23.02 -18.24 23.87
CA TYR A 510 21.70 -18.77 23.60
C TYR A 510 21.03 -18.03 22.44
N ALA A 511 19.99 -18.64 21.89
CA ALA A 511 19.03 -18.01 20.99
C ALA A 511 17.63 -18.19 21.59
N MET A 512 16.71 -17.27 21.31
CA MET A 512 15.39 -17.32 21.91
C MET A 512 14.36 -16.59 21.06
N THR A 513 13.13 -17.08 21.03
CA THR A 513 11.95 -16.34 20.57
C THR A 513 10.81 -16.45 21.58
N VAL A 514 10.04 -15.36 21.72
CA VAL A 514 8.84 -15.27 22.54
C VAL A 514 7.69 -14.89 21.64
N SER A 515 6.88 -15.88 21.28
CA SER A 515 5.87 -15.78 20.22
C SER A 515 4.81 -14.74 20.53
N GLY A 516 4.39 -14.58 21.80
CA GLY A 516 3.44 -13.54 22.21
C GLY A 516 3.97 -12.11 21.97
N THR A 517 5.23 -11.85 22.29
CA THR A 517 5.86 -10.54 22.08
C THR A 517 6.05 -10.24 20.59
N LEU A 518 6.52 -11.22 19.82
CA LEU A 518 6.68 -11.10 18.37
C LEU A 518 5.34 -10.90 17.66
N TYR A 519 4.32 -11.66 18.04
CA TYR A 519 2.96 -11.55 17.50
C TYR A 519 2.36 -10.18 17.75
N VAL A 520 2.39 -9.68 18.99
CA VAL A 520 1.84 -8.36 19.32
C VAL A 520 2.59 -7.26 18.57
N THR A 521 3.91 -7.37 18.45
CA THR A 521 4.74 -6.40 17.72
C THR A 521 4.41 -6.38 16.23
N GLN A 522 4.33 -7.54 15.59
CA GLN A 522 4.02 -7.68 14.17
C GLN A 522 2.57 -7.29 13.87
N MET A 523 1.61 -7.77 14.66
CA MET A 523 0.19 -7.47 14.50
C MET A 523 -0.09 -5.99 14.70
N THR A 524 0.52 -5.36 15.71
CA THR A 524 0.39 -3.91 15.91
C THR A 524 0.98 -3.13 14.72
N SER A 525 2.08 -3.61 14.14
CA SER A 525 2.64 -3.03 12.91
C SER A 525 1.66 -3.08 11.76
N TYR A 526 1.09 -4.26 11.47
CA TYR A 526 0.12 -4.41 10.39
C TYR A 526 -1.16 -3.60 10.62
N ARG A 527 -1.69 -3.57 11.85
CA ARG A 527 -2.85 -2.75 12.16
C ARG A 527 -2.55 -1.27 12.04
N ALA A 528 -1.35 -0.83 12.43
CA ALA A 528 -0.94 0.56 12.29
C ALA A 528 -0.82 0.97 10.81
N MET A 529 -0.23 0.10 10.00
CA MET A 529 -0.12 0.30 8.56
C MET A 529 -1.48 0.27 7.86
N LEU A 530 -2.41 -0.59 8.27
CA LEU A 530 -3.79 -0.60 7.77
C LEU A 530 -4.49 0.73 8.09
N PHE A 531 -4.40 1.19 9.34
CA PHE A 531 -5.00 2.46 9.75
C PHE A 531 -4.43 3.63 8.93
N ALA A 532 -3.11 3.69 8.77
CA ALA A 532 -2.46 4.69 7.92
C ALA A 532 -2.90 4.60 6.45
N ALA A 533 -2.93 3.39 5.88
CA ALA A 533 -3.35 3.17 4.51
C ALA A 533 -4.81 3.57 4.27
N LEU A 534 -5.71 3.33 5.24
CA LEU A 534 -7.10 3.78 5.18
C LEU A 534 -7.22 5.32 5.23
N LEU A 535 -6.42 6.00 6.07
CA LEU A 535 -6.39 7.46 6.12
C LEU A 535 -5.92 8.05 4.77
N VAL A 536 -4.78 7.58 4.28
CA VAL A 536 -4.20 8.01 2.99
C VAL A 536 -5.16 7.70 1.84
N GLY A 537 -5.69 6.48 1.79
CA GLY A 537 -6.63 6.03 0.77
C GLY A 537 -7.93 6.85 0.75
N THR A 538 -8.43 7.27 1.91
CA THR A 538 -9.62 8.14 2.00
C THR A 538 -9.35 9.53 1.44
N VAL A 539 -8.18 10.11 1.73
CA VAL A 539 -7.77 11.41 1.15
C VAL A 539 -7.68 11.29 -0.35
N PHE A 540 -7.02 10.24 -0.83
CA PHE A 540 -6.81 9.96 -2.24
C PHE A 540 -8.15 9.82 -2.98
N PHE A 541 -9.11 9.11 -2.39
CA PHE A 541 -10.47 8.98 -2.90
C PHE A 541 -11.22 10.32 -2.94
N ILE A 542 -11.20 11.09 -1.85
CA ILE A 542 -11.88 12.40 -1.78
C ILE A 542 -11.25 13.42 -2.73
N ALA A 543 -9.93 13.40 -2.87
CA ALA A 543 -9.20 14.26 -3.80
C ALA A 543 -9.55 13.91 -5.25
N ALA A 544 -9.53 12.62 -5.60
CA ALA A 544 -9.96 12.15 -6.92
C ALA A 544 -11.41 12.53 -7.23
N GLY A 545 -12.33 12.35 -6.27
CA GLY A 545 -13.74 12.74 -6.42
C GLY A 545 -13.90 14.26 -6.58
N SER A 546 -13.29 15.05 -5.70
CA SER A 546 -13.30 16.52 -5.79
C SER A 546 -12.76 17.02 -7.13
N PHE A 547 -11.73 16.34 -7.64
CA PHE A 547 -11.15 16.65 -8.94
C PHE A 547 -12.12 16.36 -10.10
N LEU A 548 -12.78 15.19 -10.08
CA LEU A 548 -13.85 14.83 -11.02
C LEU A 548 -15.01 15.82 -11.00
N TYR A 549 -15.46 16.18 -9.81
CA TYR A 549 -16.50 17.19 -9.61
C TYR A 549 -16.10 18.54 -10.22
N PHE A 550 -14.89 19.02 -9.91
CA PHE A 550 -14.41 20.29 -10.44
C PHE A 550 -14.39 20.29 -11.97
N ARG A 551 -13.85 19.23 -12.57
CA ARG A 551 -13.72 19.15 -14.02
C ARG A 551 -15.08 19.11 -14.72
N LEU A 552 -16.04 18.35 -14.19
CA LEU A 552 -17.42 18.35 -14.68
C LEU A 552 -17.99 19.77 -14.71
N TYR A 553 -17.84 20.51 -13.60
CA TYR A 553 -18.45 21.82 -13.44
C TYR A 553 -17.73 22.92 -14.22
N ALA A 554 -16.42 22.79 -14.43
CA ALA A 554 -15.67 23.69 -15.32
C ALA A 554 -16.15 23.57 -16.78
N ASP A 555 -16.51 22.36 -17.22
CA ASP A 555 -17.02 22.09 -18.57
C ASP A 555 -18.55 22.35 -18.69
N LEU A 556 -19.26 22.53 -17.57
CA LEU A 556 -20.73 22.63 -17.53
C LEU A 556 -21.29 23.77 -18.41
N ASP A 557 -20.65 24.93 -18.46
CA ASP A 557 -21.15 26.06 -19.27
C ASP A 557 -20.96 25.85 -20.78
N TYR A 558 -19.94 25.08 -21.17
CA TYR A 558 -19.80 24.62 -22.55
C TYR A 558 -20.87 23.58 -22.87
N ASP A 559 -21.03 22.60 -21.99
CA ASP A 559 -21.98 21.51 -22.13
C ASP A 559 -23.43 22.02 -22.22
N ARG A 560 -23.80 23.01 -21.40
CA ARG A 560 -25.11 23.67 -21.48
C ARG A 560 -25.40 24.27 -22.85
N ARG A 561 -24.47 25.03 -23.42
CA ARG A 561 -24.63 25.63 -24.76
C ARG A 561 -24.72 24.56 -25.85
N GLN A 562 -23.89 23.53 -25.75
CA GLN A 562 -23.91 22.41 -26.68
C GLN A 562 -25.26 21.68 -26.62
N TYR A 563 -25.73 21.33 -25.42
CA TYR A 563 -26.98 20.60 -25.24
C TYR A 563 -28.22 21.45 -25.56
N ASP A 564 -28.21 22.76 -25.30
CA ASP A 564 -29.26 23.69 -25.74
C ASP A 564 -29.40 23.70 -27.27
N THR A 565 -28.26 23.76 -27.97
CA THR A 565 -28.23 23.73 -29.44
C THR A 565 -28.79 22.41 -29.98
N ILE A 566 -28.44 21.29 -29.36
CA ILE A 566 -28.92 19.95 -29.76
C ILE A 566 -30.39 19.74 -29.36
N ALA A 567 -30.85 20.29 -28.24
CA ALA A 567 -32.25 20.27 -27.81
C ALA A 567 -33.16 20.99 -28.82
N LYS A 568 -32.72 22.12 -29.36
CA LYS A 568 -33.42 22.84 -30.45
C LYS A 568 -33.55 22.03 -31.74
N MET A 569 -32.72 20.99 -31.94
CA MET A 569 -32.81 20.06 -33.06
C MET A 569 -33.70 18.83 -32.76
N GLY A 570 -34.38 18.79 -31.62
CA GLY A 570 -35.34 17.74 -31.27
C GLY A 570 -34.82 16.66 -30.31
N LEU A 571 -33.71 16.89 -29.61
CA LEU A 571 -33.21 15.94 -28.60
C LEU A 571 -34.15 15.84 -27.40
N THR A 572 -34.63 14.62 -27.11
CA THR A 572 -35.52 14.37 -25.98
C THR A 572 -34.77 14.34 -24.64
N ASP A 573 -35.48 14.57 -23.53
CA ASP A 573 -34.92 14.44 -22.17
C ASP A 573 -34.32 13.06 -21.89
N ARG A 574 -34.94 12.00 -22.43
CA ARG A 574 -34.45 10.63 -22.29
C ARG A 574 -33.10 10.46 -22.98
N GLU A 575 -32.94 11.05 -24.16
CA GLU A 575 -31.70 11.03 -24.93
C GLU A 575 -30.61 11.87 -24.27
N LEU A 576 -30.94 13.07 -23.79
CA LEU A 576 -30.02 13.91 -23.01
C LEU A 576 -29.49 13.15 -21.79
N ASN A 577 -30.38 12.55 -21.00
CA ASN A 577 -30.00 11.75 -19.84
C ASN A 577 -29.05 10.61 -20.21
N ARG A 578 -29.31 9.93 -21.34
CA ARG A 578 -28.49 8.82 -21.82
C ARG A 578 -27.10 9.30 -22.23
N ILE A 579 -27.01 10.40 -22.98
CA ILE A 579 -25.73 10.98 -23.43
C ILE A 579 -24.90 11.43 -22.24
N VAL A 580 -25.48 12.24 -21.34
CA VAL A 580 -24.78 12.75 -20.17
C VAL A 580 -24.38 11.62 -19.22
N THR A 581 -25.27 10.67 -18.93
CA THR A 581 -24.96 9.53 -18.06
C THR A 581 -23.82 8.69 -18.63
N GLY A 582 -23.79 8.43 -19.94
CA GLY A 582 -22.69 7.68 -20.58
C GLY A 582 -21.35 8.41 -20.48
N GLN A 583 -21.33 9.73 -20.67
CA GLN A 583 -20.12 10.54 -20.54
C GLN A 583 -19.60 10.56 -19.10
N LEU A 584 -20.49 10.75 -18.12
CA LEU A 584 -20.14 10.72 -16.71
C LEU A 584 -19.64 9.35 -16.28
N ALA A 585 -20.32 8.28 -16.71
CA ALA A 585 -19.95 6.92 -16.36
C ALA A 585 -18.54 6.59 -16.85
N MET A 586 -18.16 7.04 -18.06
CA MET A 586 -16.78 6.88 -18.53
C MET A 586 -15.78 7.55 -17.58
N LEU A 587 -15.99 8.82 -17.23
CA LEU A 587 -15.04 9.59 -16.42
C LEU A 587 -14.86 8.99 -15.01
N PHE A 588 -15.91 8.36 -14.46
CA PHE A 588 -15.91 7.80 -13.12
C PHE A 588 -15.43 6.35 -13.07
N PHE A 589 -15.88 5.51 -13.99
CA PHE A 589 -15.64 4.07 -13.91
C PHE A 589 -14.39 3.63 -14.67
N VAL A 590 -13.98 4.28 -15.76
CA VAL A 590 -12.77 3.85 -16.50
C VAL A 590 -11.51 3.93 -15.62
N PRO A 591 -11.25 5.01 -14.86
CA PRO A 591 -10.10 5.05 -13.95
C PRO A 591 -10.14 4.00 -12.85
N ILE A 592 -11.32 3.79 -12.24
CA ILE A 592 -11.46 2.88 -11.11
C ILE A 592 -11.40 1.41 -11.54
N LEU A 593 -11.99 1.06 -12.69
CA LEU A 593 -11.87 -0.27 -13.25
C LEU A 593 -10.43 -0.59 -13.67
N LEU A 594 -9.74 0.38 -14.27
CA LEU A 594 -8.34 0.19 -14.63
C LEU A 594 -7.44 0.10 -13.38
N ALA A 595 -7.72 0.90 -12.34
CA ALA A 595 -7.03 0.81 -11.06
C ALA A 595 -7.24 -0.56 -10.40
N ALA A 596 -8.48 -1.06 -10.38
CA ALA A 596 -8.78 -2.40 -9.89
C ALA A 596 -8.04 -3.48 -10.68
N LEU A 597 -7.95 -3.34 -12.01
CA LEU A 597 -7.17 -4.26 -12.86
C LEU A 597 -5.68 -4.23 -12.51
N HIS A 598 -5.07 -3.04 -12.39
CA HIS A 598 -3.68 -2.90 -11.94
C HIS A 598 -3.46 -3.53 -10.56
N SER A 599 -4.37 -3.29 -9.62
CA SER A 599 -4.31 -3.85 -8.27
C SER A 599 -4.41 -5.38 -8.29
N ILE A 600 -5.28 -5.98 -9.10
CA ILE A 600 -5.36 -7.44 -9.24
C ILE A 600 -4.01 -8.04 -9.65
N PHE A 601 -3.33 -7.48 -10.65
CA PHE A 601 -2.02 -7.97 -11.06
C PHE A 601 -0.93 -7.71 -10.01
N ALA A 602 -0.96 -6.55 -9.35
CA ALA A 602 -0.07 -6.28 -8.23
C ALA A 602 -0.28 -7.28 -7.08
N PHE A 603 -1.53 -7.67 -6.82
CA PHE A 603 -1.88 -8.68 -5.82
C PHE A 603 -1.46 -10.09 -6.24
N MET A 604 -1.57 -10.46 -7.51
CA MET A 604 -1.02 -11.74 -7.99
C MET A 604 0.48 -11.83 -7.74
N ALA A 605 1.22 -10.74 -7.98
CA ALA A 605 2.64 -10.70 -7.67
C ALA A 605 2.88 -10.81 -6.15
N LEU A 606 2.10 -10.11 -5.33
CA LEU A 606 2.24 -10.11 -3.88
C LEU A 606 1.81 -11.45 -3.23
N GLN A 607 0.81 -12.15 -3.78
CA GLN A 607 0.36 -13.46 -3.31
C GLN A 607 1.51 -14.46 -3.28
N SER A 608 2.51 -14.31 -4.16
CA SER A 608 3.70 -15.18 -4.12
C SER A 608 4.42 -15.11 -2.76
N PHE A 609 4.34 -14.00 -2.03
CA PHE A 609 4.97 -13.81 -0.72
C PHE A 609 4.21 -14.49 0.44
N TYR A 610 2.94 -14.85 0.23
CA TYR A 610 2.05 -15.40 1.25
C TYR A 610 1.65 -16.82 0.90
N TYR A 611 1.81 -17.74 1.85
CA TYR A 611 1.38 -19.13 1.68
C TYR A 611 -0.15 -19.23 1.64
N LEU A 612 -0.81 -18.55 2.59
CA LEU A 612 -2.26 -18.46 2.64
C LEU A 612 -2.79 -17.44 1.61
N SER A 613 -3.94 -17.75 1.03
CA SER A 613 -4.59 -16.88 0.04
C SER A 613 -5.08 -15.58 0.66
N ILE A 614 -4.73 -14.44 0.05
CA ILE A 614 -5.20 -13.10 0.40
C ILE A 614 -6.29 -12.56 -0.55
N ALA A 615 -6.77 -13.42 -1.47
CA ALA A 615 -7.66 -12.99 -2.55
C ALA A 615 -9.03 -12.48 -2.06
N TRP A 616 -9.55 -13.04 -0.96
CA TRP A 616 -10.85 -12.66 -0.41
C TRP A 616 -10.82 -11.24 0.16
N GLU A 617 -9.79 -10.95 0.95
CA GLU A 617 -9.55 -9.66 1.60
C GLU A 617 -9.34 -8.57 0.54
N MET A 618 -8.59 -8.88 -0.52
CA MET A 618 -8.41 -7.98 -1.67
C MET A 618 -9.73 -7.71 -2.38
N GLY A 619 -10.52 -8.77 -2.64
CA GLY A 619 -11.82 -8.67 -3.27
C GLY A 619 -12.78 -7.79 -2.46
N ALA A 620 -12.78 -7.94 -1.14
CA ALA A 620 -13.58 -7.12 -0.24
C ALA A 620 -13.19 -5.63 -0.27
N VAL A 621 -11.89 -5.32 -0.26
CA VAL A 621 -11.38 -3.94 -0.38
C VAL A 621 -11.79 -3.33 -1.72
N LEU A 622 -11.57 -4.02 -2.84
CA LEU A 622 -11.96 -3.56 -4.16
C LEU A 622 -13.47 -3.34 -4.26
N ALA A 623 -14.28 -4.27 -3.73
CA ALA A 623 -15.73 -4.15 -3.70
C ALA A 623 -16.21 -2.93 -2.90
N CYS A 624 -15.58 -2.64 -1.75
CA CYS A 624 -15.88 -1.46 -0.94
C CYS A 624 -15.62 -0.16 -1.70
N PHE A 625 -14.44 -0.01 -2.32
CA PHE A 625 -14.12 1.18 -3.11
C PHE A 625 -15.01 1.34 -4.36
N VAL A 626 -15.31 0.23 -5.06
CA VAL A 626 -16.24 0.26 -6.20
C VAL A 626 -17.64 0.66 -5.74
N THR A 627 -18.11 0.17 -4.59
CA THR A 627 -19.42 0.55 -4.02
C THR A 627 -19.46 2.03 -3.66
N ALA A 628 -18.41 2.54 -3.00
CA ALA A 628 -18.28 3.97 -2.70
C ALA A 628 -18.28 4.82 -3.98
N GLN A 629 -17.60 4.35 -5.04
CA GLN A 629 -17.58 5.03 -6.33
C GLN A 629 -18.96 5.02 -7.02
N VAL A 630 -19.71 3.93 -6.93
CA VAL A 630 -21.08 3.84 -7.47
C VAL A 630 -22.00 4.84 -6.76
N ALA A 631 -21.94 4.91 -5.42
CA ALA A 631 -22.71 5.87 -4.65
C ALA A 631 -22.34 7.32 -5.03
N TYR A 632 -21.04 7.61 -5.13
CA TYR A 632 -20.55 8.93 -5.54
C TYR A 632 -20.98 9.30 -6.97
N PHE A 633 -20.95 8.35 -7.90
CA PHE A 633 -21.42 8.53 -9.27
C PHE A 633 -22.91 8.93 -9.32
N PHE A 634 -23.78 8.25 -8.58
CA PHE A 634 -25.21 8.60 -8.56
C PHE A 634 -25.46 10.00 -7.99
N PHE A 635 -24.75 10.36 -6.91
CA PHE A 635 -24.83 11.70 -6.33
C PHE A 635 -24.42 12.80 -7.32
N ILE A 636 -23.28 12.62 -8.00
CA ILE A 636 -22.80 13.59 -9.00
C ILE A 636 -23.71 13.65 -10.22
N ARG A 637 -24.13 12.49 -10.75
CA ARG A 637 -25.04 12.41 -11.90
C ARG A 637 -26.33 13.17 -11.64
N TYR A 638 -26.93 12.99 -10.47
CA TYR A 638 -28.16 13.67 -10.08
C TYR A 638 -27.98 15.19 -10.10
N ASN A 639 -26.94 15.69 -9.42
CA ASN A 639 -26.65 17.12 -9.33
C ASN A 639 -26.32 17.75 -10.69
N TYR A 640 -25.55 17.04 -11.51
CA TYR A 640 -25.13 17.51 -12.82
C TYR A 640 -26.32 17.60 -13.81
N LEU A 641 -27.14 16.55 -13.91
CA LEU A 641 -28.34 16.56 -14.75
C LEU A 641 -29.33 17.66 -14.34
N ARG A 642 -29.54 17.84 -13.02
CA ARG A 642 -30.38 18.92 -12.50
C ARG A 642 -29.87 20.30 -12.95
N ASN A 643 -28.56 20.51 -12.99
CA ASN A 643 -27.98 21.78 -13.40
C ASN A 643 -27.98 22.01 -14.92
N VAL A 644 -27.86 20.97 -15.73
CA VAL A 644 -28.00 21.08 -17.19
C VAL A 644 -29.45 21.41 -17.57
N ARG A 645 -30.43 20.75 -16.95
CA ARG A 645 -31.86 20.95 -17.26
C ARG A 645 -32.39 22.34 -16.88
N LYS A 646 -31.89 22.95 -15.81
CA LYS A 646 -32.27 24.32 -15.40
C LYS A 646 -32.02 25.40 -16.46
N THR A 647 -31.27 25.07 -17.51
CA THR A 647 -30.92 25.97 -18.62
C THR A 647 -31.61 25.61 -19.93
N LEU A 648 -32.33 24.48 -19.98
CA LEU A 648 -33.07 24.01 -21.16
C LEU A 648 -34.57 24.35 -21.08
N ILE A 649 -35.04 24.71 -19.89
CA ILE A 649 -36.34 25.35 -19.61
C ILE A 649 -36.06 26.85 -19.57
#